data_AF-A0A7H8QYQ1-F1
#
_entry.id   AF-A0A7H8QYQ1-F1
#
_cell.length_a   1.000
_cell.length_b   1.000
_cell.length_c   1.000
_cell.angle_alpha   90.00
_cell.angle_beta   90.00
_cell.angle_gamma   90.00
#
_symmetry.space_group_name_H-M   'P 1'
#
loop_
_entity.id
_entity.type
_entity.pdbx_description
1 polymer ?
#
loop_
_entity_poly.entity_id
_entity_poly.type
_entity_poly.pdbx_seq_one_letter_code
_entity_poly.pdbx_strand_id
1 'polypeptide(L)'
;MAADYKRYLAENVLNEKRTVTYRLLSRALKIHSNLAKQMLFDFHRTENAKRSKSVSATYLICGVQASGKKSTENGVSNDEDVPMKSSPFMSSMPQPDETEQSIPVTTFVLAREEDLEGAKASFQSISMIHVYSLQVNALQDLNALSDVSREILSSYGHEDPLEHGKQWGMIQNEHVKRRKATRPPPPAAAPAAPKPSTPTQEPPQKESDQETTSKPPPQQKNEGKPEKPAPQRKKGDLFSSFAKTKPKTKTESAAGAESAKKDSSTSGIFGGDDADEGEDGDVFVNSTEDKNTSTRESRKEREARLKQMMEDDDGRVHRPLYHGRTDACIDEEMPDASAESAEEPEPEPEPEPEPEPEPEPKAEPEEPKQEVTVSNGRRRGKRKVMKKKTKKDEEGYLVTVEEPVWESFSEDEPAAPPKKKPALSSTGSKGKKAGQGNIMSFFSKNWARSVSQSRGVYKAALVPSCVLLTSHHHTPRIAMVSAASTPAAIALALLAGHCAAKQPRDDPALLRRACPDYLDYSQVPHAPYSDGPLKLPFQRPAPECRTFSSQSVEKVISDVTSRLVDKDLAQLFTNALPNTLDTTVAWHVNGTSKQKRGNHYKRNVSESWQGAQSFIVTGDITAEWLRDSTNQLEPYQPLAKNDEALYQLILGAIHTQAEFVIQSPYCNAFQPPPPSGLKATANTQKDTVHPTYDSSVVFECKYELDSLAAFLSLGNQFHNATGSTEYLTDRWYKALNTVLELLDAESQPTFDTNGQFVSNVYTFQRQTTLGTETLTLTGEGNPLNKGTGLIRSAFRPSDDATILGFFIPPNAMMAVQLGKTANAVEKAGGDVNLINDLRIRANNLREAVQKYGIVNHPAYGEVYAFEIDGYGSHIFMDDANIPSLLSLPYLEFVEADDPVYQTTRKMILEADGNPYYLSGSAFRGIGGPHIGLTAAWPMSRLVQAQTSNDDAEIIDSINAVVNSSLLGLVHESINVNNITDYTRPWFSWANSLFAQTILKVAEERPHLIFDSDKPYTVPS
;
A
#
# COMPACT_ATOMS: atom_id res chain seq x y z
N MET A 1 11.50 35.19 -36.18
CA MET A 1 11.08 36.06 -35.05
C MET A 1 9.61 36.48 -35.17
N ALA A 2 9.26 37.71 -35.56
CA ALA A 2 7.90 38.24 -35.42
C ALA A 2 6.80 37.50 -36.21
N ALA A 3 7.17 36.82 -37.32
CA ALA A 3 6.25 36.01 -38.11
C ALA A 3 6.07 34.57 -37.57
N ASP A 4 7.07 34.01 -36.89
CA ASP A 4 7.06 32.60 -36.45
C ASP A 4 6.08 32.38 -35.29
N TYR A 5 6.10 33.25 -34.28
CA TYR A 5 5.30 33.02 -33.07
C TYR A 5 3.80 33.03 -33.36
N LYS A 6 3.34 33.91 -34.27
CA LYS A 6 1.93 33.96 -34.69
C LYS A 6 1.51 32.71 -35.46
N ARG A 7 2.42 32.13 -36.26
CA ARG A 7 2.19 30.83 -36.92
C ARG A 7 2.14 29.71 -35.89
N TYR A 8 3.15 29.60 -35.02
CA TYR A 8 3.23 28.55 -33.99
C TYR A 8 2.00 28.56 -33.05
N LEU A 9 1.56 29.74 -32.61
CA LEU A 9 0.36 29.87 -31.77
C LEU A 9 -0.94 29.60 -32.54
N ALA A 10 -1.06 30.00 -33.81
CA ALA A 10 -2.23 29.60 -34.62
C ALA A 10 -2.26 28.08 -34.88
N GLU A 11 -1.11 27.44 -35.04
CA GLU A 11 -0.97 26.01 -35.28
C GLU A 11 -1.27 25.19 -34.00
N ASN A 12 -0.69 25.55 -32.86
CA ASN A 12 -0.89 24.81 -31.60
C ASN A 12 -2.21 25.19 -30.90
N VAL A 13 -2.54 26.47 -30.78
CA VAL A 13 -3.74 26.93 -30.06
C VAL A 13 -4.99 26.81 -30.95
N LEU A 14 -5.01 27.42 -32.15
CA LEU A 14 -6.26 27.51 -32.94
C LEU A 14 -6.57 26.24 -33.76
N ASN A 15 -5.54 25.60 -34.36
CA ASN A 15 -5.73 24.33 -35.05
C ASN A 15 -5.74 23.16 -34.07
N GLU A 16 -4.61 22.83 -33.43
CA GLU A 16 -4.49 21.62 -32.56
C GLU A 16 -5.31 21.71 -31.26
N LYS A 17 -5.84 22.89 -30.89
CA LYS A 17 -6.61 23.16 -29.66
C LYS A 17 -5.84 22.91 -28.35
N ARG A 18 -4.52 23.05 -28.38
CA ARG A 18 -3.63 22.79 -27.24
C ARG A 18 -3.41 24.04 -26.40
N THR A 19 -3.28 23.85 -25.10
CA THR A 19 -2.93 24.89 -24.13
C THR A 19 -1.43 25.19 -24.23
N VAL A 20 -1.05 26.43 -24.58
CA VAL A 20 0.36 26.84 -24.70
C VAL A 20 0.74 27.78 -23.57
N THR A 21 1.68 27.36 -22.72
CA THR A 21 2.24 28.20 -21.66
C THR A 21 3.40 29.07 -22.16
N TYR A 22 3.70 30.17 -21.45
CA TYR A 22 4.87 31.01 -21.75
C TYR A 22 6.19 30.22 -21.65
N ARG A 23 6.24 29.18 -20.81
CA ARG A 23 7.39 28.27 -20.65
C ARG A 23 7.57 27.36 -21.86
N LEU A 24 6.49 26.80 -22.41
CA LEU A 24 6.53 25.98 -23.62
C LEU A 24 6.95 26.83 -24.83
N LEU A 25 6.31 27.99 -25.02
CA LEU A 25 6.64 28.91 -26.12
C LEU A 25 8.09 29.40 -26.06
N SER A 26 8.62 29.67 -24.86
CA SER A 26 10.01 30.07 -24.62
C SER A 26 11.01 29.01 -25.08
N ARG A 27 10.76 27.72 -24.79
CA ARG A 27 11.61 26.62 -25.25
C ARG A 27 11.43 26.33 -26.74
N ALA A 28 10.19 26.22 -27.22
CA ALA A 28 9.88 25.89 -28.61
C ALA A 28 10.46 26.88 -29.63
N LEU A 29 10.45 28.18 -29.33
CA LEU A 29 11.04 29.23 -30.17
C LEU A 29 12.47 29.62 -29.76
N LYS A 30 13.02 29.00 -28.71
CA LYS A 30 14.31 29.32 -28.07
C LYS A 30 14.49 30.83 -27.78
N ILE A 31 13.47 31.42 -27.16
CA ILE A 31 13.40 32.84 -26.77
C ILE A 31 13.29 33.02 -25.25
N HIS A 32 13.68 34.19 -24.77
CA HIS A 32 13.57 34.56 -23.36
C HIS A 32 12.10 34.59 -22.89
N SER A 33 11.83 34.06 -21.70
CA SER A 33 10.49 33.93 -21.12
C SER A 33 9.65 35.22 -21.13
N ASN A 34 10.25 36.37 -20.78
CA ASN A 34 9.56 37.67 -20.87
C ASN A 34 9.08 38.03 -22.29
N LEU A 35 9.83 37.66 -23.34
CA LEU A 35 9.40 37.85 -24.73
C LEU A 35 8.27 36.88 -25.09
N ALA A 36 8.33 35.64 -24.60
CA ALA A 36 7.23 34.67 -24.77
C ALA A 36 5.92 35.18 -24.11
N LYS A 37 5.98 35.77 -22.91
CA LYS A 37 4.83 36.41 -22.24
C LYS A 37 4.21 37.53 -23.09
N GLN A 38 5.04 38.39 -23.66
CA GLN A 38 4.61 39.46 -24.58
C GLN A 38 3.96 38.87 -25.85
N MET A 39 4.56 37.85 -26.45
CA MET A 39 4.03 37.18 -27.65
C MET A 39 2.67 36.51 -27.42
N LEU A 40 2.42 35.93 -26.24
CA LEU A 40 1.09 35.44 -25.87
C LEU A 40 0.07 36.60 -25.76
N PHE A 41 0.41 37.66 -25.03
CA PHE A 41 -0.48 38.83 -24.89
C PHE A 41 -0.82 39.49 -26.23
N ASP A 42 0.18 39.68 -27.10
CA ASP A 42 0.00 40.17 -28.47
C ASP A 42 -0.93 39.27 -29.30
N PHE A 43 -0.78 37.94 -29.18
CA PHE A 43 -1.60 36.98 -29.93
C PHE A 43 -3.05 36.98 -29.46
N HIS A 44 -3.29 36.88 -28.15
CA HIS A 44 -4.62 36.98 -27.54
C HIS A 44 -5.34 38.26 -27.97
N ARG A 45 -4.67 39.41 -27.83
CA ARG A 45 -5.21 40.71 -28.26
C ARG A 45 -5.47 40.77 -29.78
N THR A 46 -4.58 40.20 -30.61
CA THR A 46 -4.74 40.19 -32.07
C THR A 46 -5.94 39.35 -32.50
N GLU A 47 -6.11 38.14 -31.97
CA GLU A 47 -7.18 37.24 -32.40
C GLU A 47 -8.54 37.61 -31.81
N ASN A 48 -8.60 38.01 -30.52
CA ASN A 48 -9.85 38.51 -29.93
C ASN A 48 -10.35 39.83 -30.55
N ALA A 49 -9.46 40.64 -31.14
CA ALA A 49 -9.85 41.81 -31.94
C ALA A 49 -10.41 41.45 -33.34
N LYS A 50 -10.05 40.30 -33.91
CA LYS A 50 -10.65 39.79 -35.17
C LYS A 50 -11.97 39.06 -34.91
N ARG A 51 -12.04 38.30 -33.81
CA ARG A 51 -13.18 37.49 -33.40
C ARG A 51 -13.22 37.42 -31.88
N SER A 52 -14.18 38.12 -31.28
CA SER A 52 -14.38 38.14 -29.83
C SER A 52 -14.52 36.73 -29.25
N LYS A 53 -13.82 36.47 -28.13
CA LYS A 53 -13.78 35.16 -27.44
C LYS A 53 -13.35 34.01 -28.35
N SER A 54 -12.29 34.21 -29.14
CA SER A 54 -11.65 33.17 -29.96
C SER A 54 -10.46 32.48 -29.27
N VAL A 55 -9.88 33.14 -28.27
CA VAL A 55 -8.82 32.63 -27.39
C VAL A 55 -9.11 33.09 -25.97
N SER A 56 -9.01 32.20 -25.00
CA SER A 56 -9.01 32.49 -23.56
C SER A 56 -7.58 32.50 -23.04
N ALA A 57 -7.29 33.41 -22.11
CA ALA A 57 -6.05 33.46 -21.36
C ALA A 57 -6.20 32.96 -19.92
N THR A 58 -5.12 32.44 -19.36
CA THR A 58 -4.93 32.32 -17.91
C THR A 58 -3.83 33.29 -17.49
N TYR A 59 -4.04 34.03 -16.41
CA TYR A 59 -3.12 35.06 -15.92
C TYR A 59 -2.43 34.62 -14.63
N LEU A 60 -1.17 35.00 -14.46
CA LEU A 60 -0.44 34.92 -13.20
C LEU A 60 -0.26 36.33 -12.62
N ILE A 61 -0.89 36.56 -11.47
CA ILE A 61 -0.82 37.78 -10.66
C ILE A 61 0.20 37.56 -9.53
N CYS A 62 0.98 38.58 -9.19
CA CYS A 62 1.89 38.60 -8.05
C CYS A 62 1.87 39.98 -7.40
N GLY A 63 1.82 40.04 -6.07
CA GLY A 63 1.74 41.29 -5.31
C GLY A 63 1.60 41.07 -3.81
N VAL A 64 1.41 42.16 -3.06
CA VAL A 64 1.05 42.10 -1.63
C VAL A 64 -0.48 42.00 -1.53
N GLN A 65 -0.96 40.92 -0.92
CA GLN A 65 -2.38 40.70 -0.69
C GLN A 65 -2.91 41.69 0.36
N ALA A 66 -4.15 42.15 0.21
CA ALA A 66 -4.75 43.02 1.21
C ALA A 66 -5.04 42.22 2.48
N SER A 67 -4.46 42.64 3.61
CA SER A 67 -4.89 42.16 4.92
C SER A 67 -6.36 42.52 5.11
N GLY A 68 -7.18 41.50 5.35
CA GLY A 68 -8.62 41.67 5.43
C GLY A 68 -9.00 42.64 6.54
N LYS A 69 -9.79 43.67 6.21
CA LYS A 69 -10.55 44.37 7.24
C LYS A 69 -11.49 43.34 7.88
N LYS A 70 -11.24 42.94 9.13
CA LYS A 70 -12.19 42.15 9.91
C LYS A 70 -13.49 42.95 10.01
N SER A 71 -14.49 42.57 9.22
CA SER A 71 -15.83 43.12 9.28
C SER A 71 -16.50 42.61 10.55
N THR A 72 -16.88 43.52 11.43
CA THR A 72 -17.65 43.20 12.63
C THR A 72 -19.07 42.78 12.27
N GLU A 73 -19.60 41.82 13.04
CA GLU A 73 -20.96 41.26 13.02
C GLU A 73 -21.26 40.18 11.95
N ASN A 74 -21.53 38.98 12.48
CA ASN A 74 -22.35 37.88 11.93
C ASN A 74 -21.89 37.18 10.63
N GLY A 75 -21.14 36.08 10.80
CA GLY A 75 -21.19 34.94 9.88
C GLY A 75 -19.85 34.35 9.45
N VAL A 76 -19.44 33.25 10.11
CA VAL A 76 -18.55 32.18 9.61
C VAL A 76 -17.32 32.59 8.80
N SER A 77 -16.14 32.61 9.44
CA SER A 77 -14.86 32.41 8.74
C SER A 77 -13.78 31.85 9.66
N ASN A 78 -13.11 30.83 9.14
CA ASN A 78 -12.00 30.00 9.63
C ASN A 78 -10.91 30.65 10.50
N ASP A 79 -10.16 29.78 11.18
CA ASP A 79 -8.90 30.02 11.88
C ASP A 79 -7.77 30.56 11.00
N GLU A 80 -6.74 31.12 11.65
CA GLU A 80 -5.34 30.76 11.37
C GLU A 80 -4.45 31.08 12.59
N ASP A 81 -3.66 30.08 13.00
CA ASP A 81 -2.50 30.05 13.91
C ASP A 81 -2.19 31.24 14.84
N VAL A 82 -2.42 31.03 16.14
CA VAL A 82 -1.66 31.70 17.21
C VAL A 82 -0.53 30.77 17.69
N PRO A 83 0.76 31.08 17.41
CA PRO A 83 1.88 30.30 17.93
C PRO A 83 2.09 30.57 19.42
N MET A 84 1.30 29.89 20.27
CA MET A 84 1.44 29.90 21.73
C MET A 84 2.82 29.36 22.13
N LYS A 85 3.74 30.28 22.47
CA LYS A 85 5.05 29.96 23.04
C LYS A 85 4.84 29.17 24.35
N SER A 86 5.59 28.09 24.52
CA SER A 86 5.59 27.31 25.77
C SER A 86 6.08 28.15 26.96
N SER A 87 5.63 27.76 28.16
CA SER A 87 5.79 28.54 29.39
C SER A 87 7.24 28.95 29.70
N PRO A 88 7.49 30.17 30.22
CA PRO A 88 8.84 30.64 30.47
C PRO A 88 9.61 29.79 31.49
N PHE A 89 10.86 29.46 31.16
CA PHE A 89 11.85 29.01 32.13
C PHE A 89 12.02 30.07 33.24
N MET A 90 12.07 29.68 34.51
CA MET A 90 12.19 30.65 35.61
C MET A 90 13.52 31.41 35.55
N SER A 91 13.48 32.66 35.06
CA SER A 91 14.60 33.60 35.11
C SER A 91 14.08 35.02 35.26
N SER A 92 14.63 35.76 36.22
CA SER A 92 14.09 37.04 36.67
C SER A 92 14.62 38.24 35.86
N MET A 93 13.96 38.56 34.75
CA MET A 93 14.04 39.88 34.11
C MET A 93 12.69 40.33 33.52
N PRO A 94 12.36 41.63 33.56
CA PRO A 94 11.13 42.16 32.96
C PRO A 94 11.25 42.29 31.43
N GLN A 95 10.19 41.92 30.70
CA GLN A 95 10.07 42.19 29.26
C GLN A 95 9.57 43.62 28.99
N PRO A 96 9.97 44.25 27.87
CA PRO A 96 9.30 45.41 27.29
C PRO A 96 8.11 45.01 26.41
N ASP A 97 7.18 45.93 26.16
CA ASP A 97 6.01 45.71 25.30
C ASP A 97 6.39 45.49 23.82
N GLU A 98 5.98 44.35 23.24
CA GLU A 98 6.09 44.09 21.79
C GLU A 98 4.85 44.61 21.06
N THR A 99 5.01 45.63 20.21
CA THR A 99 3.95 46.06 19.27
C THR A 99 4.00 45.19 18.02
N GLU A 100 2.90 44.48 17.72
CA GLU A 100 2.80 43.66 16.52
C GLU A 100 2.98 44.50 15.24
N GLN A 101 3.96 44.12 14.41
CA GLN A 101 4.17 44.70 13.08
C GLN A 101 3.86 43.66 12.02
N SER A 102 2.78 43.88 11.26
CA SER A 102 2.35 42.98 10.19
C SER A 102 3.39 42.90 9.06
N ILE A 103 3.99 41.73 8.85
CA ILE A 103 4.98 41.51 7.79
C ILE A 103 4.26 41.40 6.43
N PRO A 104 4.63 42.17 5.39
CA PRO A 104 3.96 42.14 4.09
C PRO A 104 4.35 40.89 3.29
N VAL A 105 3.41 39.95 3.15
CA VAL A 105 3.57 38.72 2.35
C VAL A 105 3.37 39.00 0.86
N THR A 106 4.19 38.38 0.00
CA THR A 106 4.04 38.44 -1.47
C THR A 106 3.35 37.17 -1.99
N THR A 107 2.07 37.29 -2.35
CA THR A 107 1.24 36.19 -2.86
C THR A 107 1.35 36.07 -4.38
N PHE A 108 1.19 34.84 -4.90
CA PHE A 108 1.07 34.52 -6.32
C PHE A 108 -0.27 33.83 -6.58
N VAL A 109 -1.06 34.32 -7.56
CA VAL A 109 -2.39 33.79 -7.87
C VAL A 109 -2.51 33.51 -9.37
N LEU A 110 -2.95 32.29 -9.73
CA LEU A 110 -3.39 31.96 -11.09
C LEU A 110 -4.89 32.23 -11.20
N ALA A 111 -5.30 33.01 -12.20
CA ALA A 111 -6.69 33.38 -12.45
C ALA A 111 -7.07 33.14 -13.91
N ARG A 112 -8.31 32.68 -14.16
CA ARG A 112 -8.90 32.64 -15.51
C ARG A 112 -9.21 34.06 -15.97
N GLU A 113 -9.42 34.25 -17.28
CA GLU A 113 -9.74 35.56 -17.86
C GLU A 113 -11.06 36.15 -17.31
N GLU A 114 -12.04 35.30 -17.01
CA GLU A 114 -13.30 35.67 -16.34
C GLU A 114 -13.13 36.11 -14.88
N ASP A 115 -12.21 35.49 -14.13
CA ASP A 115 -12.00 35.77 -12.70
C ASP A 115 -10.99 36.91 -12.45
N LEU A 116 -10.32 37.39 -13.50
CA LEU A 116 -9.17 38.30 -13.43
C LEU A 116 -9.42 39.57 -12.60
N GLU A 117 -10.60 40.19 -12.72
CA GLU A 117 -10.90 41.43 -11.97
C GLU A 117 -11.20 41.16 -10.48
N GLY A 118 -11.81 40.01 -10.15
CA GLY A 118 -11.94 39.55 -8.76
C GLY A 118 -10.59 39.20 -8.14
N ALA A 119 -9.75 38.49 -8.89
CA ALA A 119 -8.40 38.11 -8.48
C ALA A 119 -7.41 39.29 -8.40
N LYS A 120 -7.73 40.45 -8.99
CA LYS A 120 -7.02 41.73 -8.74
C LYS A 120 -7.49 42.40 -7.46
N ALA A 121 -8.78 42.33 -7.14
CA ALA A 121 -9.39 43.04 -6.01
C ALA A 121 -8.91 42.53 -4.63
N SER A 122 -8.35 41.32 -4.55
CA SER A 122 -7.74 40.77 -3.34
C SER A 122 -6.35 41.35 -3.02
N PHE A 123 -5.69 42.06 -3.95
CA PHE A 123 -4.35 42.61 -3.75
C PHE A 123 -4.38 44.09 -3.33
N GLN A 124 -3.61 44.43 -2.28
CA GLN A 124 -3.36 45.82 -1.88
C GLN A 124 -2.42 46.52 -2.87
N SER A 125 -1.42 45.80 -3.38
CA SER A 125 -0.53 46.29 -4.43
C SER A 125 -0.08 45.14 -5.33
N ILE A 126 -0.21 45.32 -6.65
CA ILE A 126 0.14 44.29 -7.63
C ILE A 126 1.48 44.62 -8.27
N SER A 127 2.46 43.74 -8.09
CA SER A 127 3.83 43.85 -8.59
C SER A 127 3.97 43.33 -10.03
N MET A 128 3.17 42.34 -10.43
CA MET A 128 3.18 41.78 -11.80
C MET A 128 1.83 41.15 -12.16
N ILE A 129 1.37 41.37 -13.40
CA ILE A 129 0.36 40.55 -14.08
C ILE A 129 0.93 40.14 -15.44
N HIS A 130 0.78 38.86 -15.81
CA HIS A 130 1.10 38.41 -17.17
C HIS A 130 0.27 37.21 -17.60
N VAL A 131 0.14 37.01 -18.91
CA VAL A 131 -0.45 35.78 -19.47
C VAL A 131 0.48 34.60 -19.17
N TYR A 132 -0.06 33.60 -18.47
CA TYR A 132 0.60 32.34 -18.16
C TYR A 132 0.42 31.33 -19.30
N SER A 133 -0.81 31.19 -19.81
CA SER A 133 -1.18 30.31 -20.93
C SER A 133 -2.24 30.91 -21.85
N LEU A 134 -2.34 30.36 -23.05
CA LEU A 134 -3.46 30.56 -23.99
C LEU A 134 -4.07 29.23 -24.42
N GLN A 135 -5.38 29.25 -24.60
CA GLN A 135 -6.22 28.11 -24.97
C GLN A 135 -7.47 28.60 -25.75
N VAL A 136 -8.19 27.73 -26.48
CA VAL A 136 -9.36 28.17 -27.29
C VAL A 136 -10.60 28.45 -26.44
N ASN A 137 -10.85 27.57 -25.46
CA ASN A 137 -11.93 27.69 -24.49
C ASN A 137 -11.34 28.11 -23.14
N ALA A 138 -12.15 28.63 -22.21
CA ALA A 138 -11.73 28.76 -20.82
C ALA A 138 -11.35 27.39 -20.23
N LEU A 139 -10.32 27.34 -19.39
CA LEU A 139 -9.94 26.13 -18.66
C LEU A 139 -10.98 25.88 -17.56
N GLN A 140 -11.65 24.73 -17.61
CA GLN A 140 -12.55 24.32 -16.54
C GLN A 140 -11.76 24.04 -15.25
N ASP A 141 -10.61 23.37 -15.40
CA ASP A 141 -9.64 23.13 -14.34
C ASP A 141 -8.25 23.70 -14.73
N LEU A 142 -7.58 24.34 -13.77
CA LEU A 142 -6.21 24.86 -13.91
C LEU A 142 -5.15 23.75 -13.82
N ASN A 143 -5.45 22.59 -13.24
CA ASN A 143 -4.50 21.46 -13.15
C ASN A 143 -4.06 20.94 -14.53
N ALA A 144 -4.84 21.18 -15.59
CA ALA A 144 -4.46 20.92 -16.98
C ALA A 144 -3.16 21.64 -17.43
N LEU A 145 -2.68 22.65 -16.68
CA LEU A 145 -1.38 23.30 -16.88
C LEU A 145 -0.19 22.43 -16.42
N SER A 146 -0.43 21.41 -15.59
CA SER A 146 0.58 20.45 -15.15
C SER A 146 1.07 19.56 -16.30
N ASP A 147 0.17 19.11 -17.19
CA ASP A 147 0.55 18.26 -18.33
C ASP A 147 1.37 19.02 -19.39
N VAL A 148 1.11 20.32 -19.58
CA VAL A 148 1.98 21.19 -20.40
C VAL A 148 3.38 21.29 -19.77
N SER A 149 3.48 21.22 -18.44
CA SER A 149 4.77 21.17 -17.73
C SER A 149 5.44 19.79 -17.83
N ARG A 150 4.64 18.71 -17.87
CA ARG A 150 5.09 17.32 -18.13
C ARG A 150 5.63 17.17 -19.55
N GLU A 151 4.97 17.77 -20.55
CA GLU A 151 5.44 17.84 -21.95
C GLU A 151 6.78 18.55 -22.06
N ILE A 152 6.98 19.65 -21.32
CA ILE A 152 8.25 20.39 -21.28
C ILE A 152 9.40 19.51 -20.77
N LEU A 153 9.16 18.71 -19.72
CA LEU A 153 10.15 17.78 -19.18
C LEU A 153 10.43 16.63 -20.15
N SER A 154 9.40 16.07 -20.79
CA SER A 154 9.55 15.00 -21.79
C SER A 154 10.32 15.46 -23.04
N SER A 155 9.92 16.60 -23.63
CA SER A 155 10.42 17.06 -24.92
C SER A 155 11.78 17.77 -24.83
N TYR A 156 12.03 18.48 -23.72
CA TYR A 156 13.20 19.35 -23.53
C TYR A 156 14.03 19.01 -22.27
N GLY A 157 13.77 17.88 -21.61
CA GLY A 157 14.56 17.42 -20.44
C GLY A 157 16.00 17.01 -20.77
N HIS A 158 16.33 16.84 -22.05
CA HIS A 158 17.69 16.55 -22.53
C HIS A 158 18.53 17.81 -22.80
N GLU A 159 17.94 19.01 -22.78
CA GLU A 159 18.67 20.27 -22.98
C GLU A 159 19.26 20.77 -21.65
N ASP A 160 20.59 20.90 -21.58
CA ASP A 160 21.30 21.26 -20.34
C ASP A 160 20.88 22.66 -19.81
N PRO A 161 20.28 22.75 -18.60
CA PRO A 161 19.78 24.03 -18.07
C PRO A 161 20.86 25.04 -17.68
N LEU A 162 22.11 24.62 -17.48
CA LEU A 162 23.21 25.53 -17.17
C LEU A 162 23.75 26.18 -18.45
N GLU A 163 23.72 25.47 -19.58
CA GLU A 163 24.10 26.01 -20.88
C GLU A 163 22.96 26.84 -21.50
N HIS A 164 21.75 26.30 -21.56
CA HIS A 164 20.63 26.90 -22.30
C HIS A 164 19.71 27.78 -21.44
N GLY A 165 19.77 27.67 -20.10
CA GLY A 165 18.88 28.40 -19.19
C GLY A 165 18.90 29.92 -19.37
N LYS A 166 20.06 30.51 -19.68
CA LYS A 166 20.17 31.96 -19.98
C LYS A 166 19.31 32.38 -21.19
N GLN A 167 19.16 31.52 -22.19
CA GLN A 167 18.37 31.81 -23.39
C GLN A 167 16.85 31.84 -23.10
N TRP A 168 16.38 31.02 -22.17
CA TRP A 168 14.97 31.00 -21.74
C TRP A 168 14.65 32.01 -20.62
N GLY A 169 15.65 32.69 -20.08
CA GLY A 169 15.47 33.60 -18.94
C GLY A 169 15.37 32.88 -17.59
N MET A 170 16.09 31.77 -17.42
CA MET A 170 16.32 31.17 -16.11
C MET A 170 17.33 32.01 -15.33
N ILE A 171 16.98 32.42 -14.11
CA ILE A 171 17.91 33.11 -13.22
C ILE A 171 18.97 32.09 -12.77
N GLN A 172 20.22 32.29 -13.17
CA GLN A 172 21.35 31.48 -12.75
C GLN A 172 22.16 32.22 -11.69
N ASN A 173 22.35 31.61 -10.52
CA ASN A 173 23.27 32.12 -9.49
C ASN A 173 24.72 31.81 -9.91
N GLU A 174 25.58 32.83 -9.96
CA GLU A 174 26.96 32.73 -10.47
C GLU A 174 27.87 31.81 -9.65
N HIS A 175 27.48 31.49 -8.40
CA HIS A 175 28.22 30.56 -7.55
C HIS A 175 27.89 29.08 -7.82
N VAL A 176 26.89 28.77 -8.66
CA VAL A 176 26.50 27.40 -9.01
C VAL A 176 27.56 26.74 -9.89
N LYS A 177 28.35 25.85 -9.29
CA LYS A 177 29.36 25.04 -9.97
C LYS A 177 28.86 23.61 -10.13
N ARG A 178 28.97 23.02 -11.34
CA ARG A 178 28.77 21.57 -11.52
C ARG A 178 29.76 20.83 -10.62
N ARG A 179 29.31 19.85 -9.83
CA ARG A 179 30.20 18.97 -9.07
C ARG A 179 31.14 18.26 -10.05
N LYS A 180 32.46 18.47 -9.93
CA LYS A 180 33.47 17.68 -10.66
C LYS A 180 33.55 16.28 -10.04
N ALA A 181 32.54 15.46 -10.31
CA ALA A 181 32.55 14.05 -9.95
C ALA A 181 33.52 13.31 -10.87
N THR A 182 34.76 13.11 -10.42
CA THR A 182 35.73 12.22 -11.09
C THR A 182 35.36 10.75 -10.85
N ARG A 183 34.13 10.38 -11.23
CA ARG A 183 33.71 8.98 -11.34
C ARG A 183 34.34 8.46 -12.63
N PRO A 184 35.17 7.39 -12.60
CA PRO A 184 35.65 6.79 -13.83
C PRO A 184 34.43 6.32 -14.65
N PRO A 185 34.47 6.45 -16.00
CA PRO A 185 33.38 5.93 -16.82
C PRO A 185 33.23 4.42 -16.58
N PRO A 186 32.00 3.87 -16.64
CA PRO A 186 31.83 2.42 -16.65
C PRO A 186 32.65 1.83 -17.80
N PRO A 187 33.26 0.64 -17.63
CA PRO A 187 34.04 0.04 -18.69
C PRO A 187 33.19 -0.12 -19.95
N ALA A 188 33.64 0.46 -21.06
CA ALA A 188 32.91 0.40 -22.31
C ALA A 188 32.70 -1.07 -22.71
N ALA A 189 31.45 -1.43 -23.03
CA ALA A 189 31.13 -2.78 -23.49
C ALA A 189 32.03 -3.12 -24.70
N ALA A 190 32.80 -4.20 -24.58
CA ALA A 190 33.79 -4.56 -25.59
C ALA A 190 33.09 -4.77 -26.95
N PRO A 191 33.52 -4.09 -28.04
CA PRO A 191 32.91 -4.27 -29.34
C PRO A 191 33.09 -5.73 -29.78
N ALA A 192 31.99 -6.38 -30.19
CA ALA A 192 32.00 -7.77 -30.60
C ALA A 192 32.93 -7.96 -31.81
N ALA A 193 34.11 -8.55 -31.58
CA ALA A 193 35.10 -8.77 -32.61
C ALA A 193 34.55 -9.72 -33.69
N PRO A 194 34.75 -9.43 -34.99
CA PRO A 194 34.29 -10.31 -36.06
C PRO A 194 35.05 -11.64 -36.02
N LYS A 195 34.33 -12.76 -36.23
CA LYS A 195 34.93 -14.11 -36.26
C LYS A 195 36.08 -14.18 -37.28
N PRO A 196 37.33 -14.47 -36.85
CA PRO A 196 38.36 -14.96 -37.75
C PRO A 196 38.03 -16.39 -38.18
N SER A 197 38.39 -16.75 -39.41
CA SER A 197 38.27 -18.13 -39.91
C SER A 197 39.30 -19.04 -39.25
N THR A 198 38.91 -20.29 -38.97
CA THR A 198 39.80 -21.37 -38.53
C THR A 198 40.92 -21.65 -39.53
N PRO A 199 42.14 -21.91 -39.05
CA PRO A 199 42.97 -22.95 -39.62
C PRO A 199 43.40 -23.97 -38.55
N THR A 200 43.22 -25.24 -38.90
CA THR A 200 44.00 -26.45 -38.56
C THR A 200 44.86 -26.48 -37.28
N GLN A 201 44.59 -27.45 -36.40
CA GLN A 201 45.55 -27.94 -35.40
C GLN A 201 46.59 -28.87 -36.05
N GLU A 202 47.88 -28.68 -35.77
CA GLU A 202 48.89 -29.73 -35.58
C GLU A 202 50.02 -29.20 -34.65
N PRO A 203 50.86 -30.06 -34.00
CA PRO A 203 51.38 -29.77 -32.66
C PRO A 203 52.94 -29.65 -32.59
N PRO A 204 53.66 -30.05 -31.51
CA PRO A 204 54.15 -29.07 -30.53
C PRO A 204 55.68 -29.06 -30.29
N GLN A 205 56.23 -27.91 -29.84
CA GLN A 205 57.58 -27.73 -29.28
C GLN A 205 57.73 -26.31 -28.67
N LYS A 206 58.78 -25.91 -27.90
CA LYS A 206 59.55 -26.51 -26.78
C LYS A 206 60.60 -25.45 -26.33
N GLU A 207 60.70 -25.16 -25.02
CA GLU A 207 61.89 -24.58 -24.31
C GLU A 207 62.49 -23.18 -24.64
N SER A 208 63.27 -22.69 -23.64
CA SER A 208 64.37 -21.69 -23.68
C SER A 208 64.12 -20.18 -23.91
N ASP A 209 64.10 -19.44 -22.78
CA ASP A 209 65.16 -18.51 -22.29
C ASP A 209 65.67 -17.24 -23.03
N GLN A 210 66.06 -16.26 -22.18
CA GLN A 210 67.05 -15.16 -22.35
C GLN A 210 66.68 -13.98 -23.30
N GLU A 211 66.71 -12.71 -22.84
CA GLU A 211 67.86 -11.78 -22.64
C GLU A 211 68.50 -11.27 -23.96
N THR A 212 69.03 -10.03 -24.12
CA THR A 212 69.45 -8.96 -23.18
C THR A 212 69.54 -7.57 -23.86
N THR A 213 69.50 -6.47 -23.09
CA THR A 213 70.14 -5.12 -23.37
C THR A 213 69.73 -4.31 -24.63
N SER A 214 70.03 -3.01 -24.86
CA SER A 214 70.62 -1.85 -24.12
C SER A 214 70.06 -0.54 -24.76
N LYS A 215 69.84 0.63 -24.09
CA LYS A 215 70.78 1.63 -23.50
C LYS A 215 71.83 2.21 -24.50
N PRO A 216 72.37 3.47 -24.33
CA PRO A 216 71.99 4.58 -23.43
C PRO A 216 71.86 6.00 -24.13
N PRO A 217 72.61 7.09 -23.80
CA PRO A 217 72.13 8.32 -23.13
C PRO A 217 72.46 9.62 -23.97
N PRO A 218 72.70 10.86 -23.44
CA PRO A 218 72.59 11.45 -22.08
C PRO A 218 71.81 12.81 -22.08
N GLN A 219 71.91 13.81 -21.19
CA GLN A 219 72.66 14.18 -19.94
C GLN A 219 71.66 15.11 -19.11
N GLN A 220 71.94 15.91 -18.05
CA GLN A 220 73.21 16.33 -17.44
C GLN A 220 73.37 16.11 -15.91
N LYS A 221 72.99 17.08 -15.06
CA LYS A 221 73.67 17.40 -13.78
C LYS A 221 72.78 18.22 -12.82
N ASN A 222 73.11 18.56 -11.56
CA ASN A 222 73.94 18.08 -10.40
C ASN A 222 73.68 19.15 -9.28
N GLU A 223 73.96 19.02 -7.98
CA GLU A 223 74.32 17.98 -6.98
C GLU A 223 73.95 18.62 -5.60
N GLY A 224 73.91 17.98 -4.43
CA GLY A 224 74.23 16.63 -3.94
C GLY A 224 73.78 16.60 -2.46
N LYS A 225 74.51 16.15 -1.43
CA LYS A 225 75.52 15.07 -1.18
C LYS A 225 75.86 15.14 0.33
N PRO A 226 76.51 14.14 0.98
CA PRO A 226 76.80 12.74 0.63
C PRO A 226 76.06 11.81 1.65
N GLU A 227 76.51 10.71 2.27
CA GLU A 227 77.23 9.44 1.93
C GLU A 227 76.67 8.43 3.00
N LYS A 228 76.02 7.31 2.68
CA LYS A 228 76.56 5.91 2.59
C LYS A 228 76.87 5.16 3.93
N PRO A 229 76.96 3.80 3.92
CA PRO A 229 76.56 2.78 2.92
C PRO A 229 75.71 1.59 3.49
N ALA A 230 75.41 0.59 2.64
CA ALA A 230 74.59 -0.62 2.90
C ALA A 230 75.47 -1.93 2.94
N PRO A 231 75.04 -3.23 2.75
CA PRO A 231 73.92 -3.74 1.90
C PRO A 231 73.17 -5.09 2.23
N GLN A 232 72.07 -5.32 1.47
CA GLN A 232 71.69 -6.56 0.74
C GLN A 232 70.63 -7.62 1.21
N ARG A 233 69.89 -8.11 0.18
CA ARG A 233 69.10 -9.36 -0.01
C ARG A 233 67.59 -9.40 0.34
N LYS A 234 66.92 -10.48 -0.11
CA LYS A 234 65.48 -10.56 -0.53
C LYS A 234 64.69 -11.67 0.18
N LYS A 235 63.35 -11.52 0.22
CA LYS A 235 62.24 -12.53 0.31
C LYS A 235 62.46 -13.76 1.21
N GLY A 236 61.57 -13.97 2.19
CA GLY A 236 61.47 -15.21 2.99
C GLY A 236 60.05 -15.48 3.48
N ASP A 237 59.71 -16.76 3.55
CA ASP A 237 58.38 -17.35 3.79
C ASP A 237 58.16 -17.78 5.27
N LEU A 238 56.94 -18.25 5.55
CA LEU A 238 56.52 -19.28 6.54
C LEU A 238 57.06 -19.33 7.99
N PHE A 239 56.10 -19.52 8.90
CA PHE A 239 56.05 -20.50 10.00
C PHE A 239 57.24 -20.76 10.96
N SER A 240 56.84 -20.78 12.24
CA SER A 240 57.25 -21.72 13.32
C SER A 240 58.29 -21.28 14.36
N SER A 241 57.91 -21.49 15.62
CA SER A 241 58.78 -21.59 16.80
C SER A 241 58.11 -22.49 17.86
N PHE A 242 58.03 -23.78 17.53
CA PHE A 242 57.93 -24.88 18.52
C PHE A 242 59.21 -24.87 19.40
N ALA A 243 59.28 -25.35 20.65
CA ALA A 243 58.35 -26.03 21.56
C ALA A 243 58.94 -26.04 23.00
N LYS A 244 58.38 -26.88 23.90
CA LYS A 244 58.93 -27.39 25.19
C LYS A 244 58.74 -26.46 26.42
N THR A 245 58.49 -26.93 27.65
CA THR A 245 58.26 -28.30 28.19
C THR A 245 57.47 -28.29 29.52
N LYS A 246 56.82 -29.42 29.85
CA LYS A 246 56.34 -29.83 31.20
C LYS A 246 57.36 -30.83 31.83
N PRO A 247 57.25 -31.32 33.11
CA PRO A 247 56.59 -30.81 34.34
C PRO A 247 57.42 -31.07 35.67
N LYS A 248 56.77 -30.93 36.85
CA LYS A 248 57.12 -31.45 38.23
C LYS A 248 58.14 -30.63 39.08
N THR A 249 58.10 -30.55 40.44
CA THR A 249 57.29 -31.21 41.51
C THR A 249 57.34 -30.47 42.89
N LYS A 250 56.43 -30.83 43.84
CA LYS A 250 56.58 -30.82 45.34
C LYS A 250 56.57 -29.48 46.14
N THR A 251 56.14 -29.36 47.41
CA THR A 251 55.21 -30.09 48.36
C THR A 251 54.91 -29.22 49.62
N GLU A 252 53.83 -29.53 50.39
CA GLU A 252 53.63 -29.21 51.85
C GLU A 252 53.58 -27.70 52.28
N SER A 253 53.09 -27.23 53.44
CA SER A 253 52.19 -27.65 54.58
C SER A 253 51.74 -26.33 55.33
N ALA A 254 50.99 -26.22 56.44
CA ALA A 254 50.49 -27.13 57.51
C ALA A 254 49.09 -26.65 58.06
N ALA A 255 48.89 -26.45 59.37
CA ALA A 255 47.55 -26.22 60.00
C ALA A 255 47.54 -25.47 61.37
N GLY A 256 46.34 -25.02 61.82
CA GLY A 256 45.96 -24.70 63.23
C GLY A 256 45.69 -23.21 63.56
N ALA A 257 44.98 -22.80 64.64
CA ALA A 257 44.00 -23.47 65.53
C ALA A 257 43.38 -22.45 66.55
N GLU A 258 42.14 -22.67 67.05
CA GLU A 258 41.55 -22.30 68.39
C GLU A 258 41.74 -20.85 69.00
N SER A 259 40.81 -20.18 69.72
CA SER A 259 39.54 -20.54 70.39
C SER A 259 38.83 -19.33 71.11
N ALA A 260 37.59 -19.56 71.61
CA ALA A 260 37.01 -19.10 72.91
C ALA A 260 36.21 -17.77 73.12
N LYS A 261 34.87 -17.93 73.38
CA LYS A 261 34.04 -17.41 74.55
C LYS A 261 33.80 -15.87 74.71
N LYS A 262 32.70 -15.33 75.31
CA LYS A 262 31.57 -15.87 76.12
C LYS A 262 30.35 -14.89 76.23
N ASP A 263 29.15 -15.43 76.51
CA ASP A 263 27.95 -14.90 77.26
C ASP A 263 27.13 -13.61 76.91
N SER A 264 25.79 -13.80 76.93
CA SER A 264 24.71 -12.98 77.57
C SER A 264 23.89 -11.85 76.88
N SER A 265 22.82 -12.27 76.18
CA SER A 265 21.38 -11.96 76.47
C SER A 265 20.75 -10.54 76.46
N THR A 266 19.74 -10.35 75.59
CA THR A 266 18.32 -9.91 75.85
C THR A 266 17.75 -8.75 74.98
N SER A 267 16.63 -9.02 74.30
CA SER A 267 15.54 -8.14 73.78
C SER A 267 15.80 -6.90 72.89
N GLY A 268 15.19 -6.89 71.70
CA GLY A 268 14.02 -6.01 71.46
C GLY A 268 14.03 -5.01 70.28
N ILE A 269 13.14 -5.26 69.30
CA ILE A 269 12.32 -4.27 68.53
C ILE A 269 13.02 -3.28 67.55
N PHE A 270 12.63 -3.40 66.27
CA PHE A 270 12.67 -2.41 65.15
C PHE A 270 14.01 -1.88 64.59
N GLY A 271 14.23 -2.18 63.29
CA GLY A 271 14.73 -1.21 62.29
C GLY A 271 16.25 -1.15 62.01
N GLY A 272 16.64 -1.42 60.75
CA GLY A 272 17.99 -1.17 60.23
C GLY A 272 18.31 -2.02 58.99
N ASP A 273 18.85 -1.40 57.94
CA ASP A 273 19.22 -2.02 56.65
C ASP A 273 20.69 -2.50 56.62
N ASP A 274 21.08 -3.16 55.51
CA ASP A 274 22.44 -3.56 55.07
C ASP A 274 23.24 -4.58 55.94
N ALA A 275 24.05 -5.49 55.39
CA ALA A 275 24.15 -6.05 54.03
C ALA A 275 25.01 -7.34 53.99
N ASP A 276 24.72 -8.21 53.00
CA ASP A 276 25.62 -9.14 52.27
C ASP A 276 26.11 -10.50 52.85
N GLU A 277 26.49 -11.39 51.90
CA GLU A 277 26.83 -12.84 51.84
C GLU A 277 27.54 -13.60 53.00
N GLY A 278 27.46 -14.96 53.02
CA GLY A 278 28.28 -15.78 53.95
C GLY A 278 28.19 -17.33 54.09
N GLU A 279 27.68 -18.13 53.13
CA GLU A 279 27.92 -19.61 52.94
C GLU A 279 27.60 -20.71 54.02
N ASP A 280 27.50 -21.96 53.50
CA ASP A 280 27.74 -23.32 54.06
C ASP A 280 26.88 -24.03 55.16
N GLY A 281 26.13 -25.06 54.72
CA GLY A 281 26.30 -26.49 55.12
C GLY A 281 25.71 -27.02 56.45
N ASP A 282 25.46 -28.33 56.65
CA ASP A 282 25.48 -29.53 55.77
C ASP A 282 24.83 -30.75 56.52
N VAL A 283 24.71 -31.93 55.87
CA VAL A 283 24.43 -33.32 56.37
C VAL A 283 23.11 -33.63 57.11
N PHE A 284 22.52 -34.84 57.12
CA PHE A 284 22.83 -36.23 56.67
C PHE A 284 21.52 -36.86 56.05
N VAL A 285 21.39 -38.12 55.54
CA VAL A 285 22.16 -39.39 55.60
C VAL A 285 22.00 -40.19 54.27
N ASN A 286 22.81 -41.25 54.06
CA ASN A 286 22.66 -42.29 53.01
C ASN A 286 21.80 -43.49 53.53
N SER A 287 21.47 -44.59 52.82
CA SER A 287 21.97 -45.30 51.60
C SER A 287 20.77 -46.07 50.95
N THR A 288 20.79 -46.77 49.79
CA THR A 288 21.82 -47.57 49.06
C THR A 288 21.55 -47.68 47.54
N GLU A 289 22.62 -47.76 46.72
CA GLU A 289 22.87 -48.47 45.42
C GLU A 289 21.71 -48.73 44.40
N ASP A 290 21.88 -48.64 43.06
CA ASP A 290 23.05 -49.18 42.32
C ASP A 290 23.44 -48.57 40.93
N LYS A 291 24.71 -48.81 40.55
CA LYS A 291 25.57 -48.56 39.35
C LYS A 291 25.02 -47.99 37.99
N ASN A 292 25.69 -46.93 37.50
CA ASN A 292 26.61 -46.84 36.32
C ASN A 292 26.35 -47.70 35.04
N THR A 293 26.53 -47.26 33.78
CA THR A 293 27.63 -46.47 33.17
C THR A 293 27.24 -45.70 31.87
N SER A 294 28.11 -44.79 31.40
CA SER A 294 28.05 -44.14 30.06
C SER A 294 28.99 -44.78 29.02
N THR A 295 28.65 -44.67 27.73
CA THR A 295 29.61 -44.77 26.61
C THR A 295 29.50 -43.57 25.66
N ARG A 296 30.61 -43.24 24.98
CA ARG A 296 30.78 -42.02 24.17
C ARG A 296 31.40 -42.41 22.83
N GLU A 297 30.60 -42.42 21.76
CA GLU A 297 31.02 -42.85 20.42
C GLU A 297 32.21 -42.03 19.88
N SER A 298 32.98 -42.65 18.98
CA SER A 298 34.23 -42.07 18.48
C SER A 298 34.05 -41.37 17.13
N ARG A 299 34.87 -40.33 16.86
CA ARG A 299 34.79 -39.53 15.62
C ARG A 299 34.90 -40.36 14.32
N LYS A 300 35.60 -41.51 14.39
CA LYS A 300 35.82 -42.44 13.26
C LYS A 300 34.57 -43.25 12.89
N GLU A 301 33.67 -43.41 13.85
CA GLU A 301 32.41 -44.17 13.77
C GLU A 301 31.34 -43.34 13.05
N ARG A 302 31.23 -42.06 13.43
CA ARG A 302 30.45 -41.05 12.71
C ARG A 302 30.92 -40.86 11.26
N GLU A 303 32.21 -40.95 11.00
CA GLU A 303 32.80 -40.83 9.66
C GLU A 303 32.48 -42.05 8.76
N ALA A 304 32.47 -43.25 9.33
CA ALA A 304 32.01 -44.46 8.64
C ALA A 304 30.50 -44.40 8.33
N ARG A 305 29.67 -43.98 9.30
CA ARG A 305 28.22 -43.83 9.14
C ARG A 305 27.86 -42.77 8.10
N LEU A 306 28.60 -41.65 8.05
CA LEU A 306 28.41 -40.63 7.02
C LEU A 306 28.75 -41.14 5.62
N LYS A 307 29.81 -41.95 5.48
CA LYS A 307 30.17 -42.56 4.19
C LYS A 307 29.11 -43.56 3.71
N GLN A 308 28.55 -44.37 4.60
CA GLN A 308 27.49 -45.32 4.25
C GLN A 308 26.24 -44.61 3.69
N MET A 309 25.89 -43.43 4.22
CA MET A 309 24.78 -42.62 3.70
C MET A 309 25.09 -41.88 2.38
N MET A 310 26.27 -42.09 1.78
CA MET A 310 26.66 -41.54 0.47
C MET A 310 26.83 -42.62 -0.63
N GLU A 311 26.56 -43.89 -0.32
CA GLU A 311 26.75 -45.02 -1.26
C GLU A 311 25.41 -45.71 -1.65
N ASP A 312 24.26 -45.13 -1.29
CA ASP A 312 22.90 -45.71 -1.43
C ASP A 312 21.90 -44.84 -2.26
N ASP A 313 22.34 -43.87 -3.07
CA ASP A 313 21.44 -43.11 -3.98
C ASP A 313 21.99 -42.84 -5.40
N ASP A 314 21.94 -43.88 -6.24
CA ASP A 314 21.87 -43.75 -7.70
C ASP A 314 20.63 -44.48 -8.26
N GLY A 315 19.45 -43.95 -7.89
CA GLY A 315 18.15 -44.57 -8.13
C GLY A 315 17.60 -44.58 -9.56
N ARG A 316 16.37 -45.10 -9.73
CA ARG A 316 15.60 -44.99 -10.99
C ARG A 316 14.07 -45.01 -10.84
N VAL A 317 13.46 -44.10 -11.58
CA VAL A 317 12.05 -43.99 -11.99
C VAL A 317 11.32 -45.32 -12.18
N HIS A 318 10.16 -45.50 -11.54
CA HIS A 318 8.93 -46.02 -12.19
C HIS A 318 7.62 -45.84 -11.38
N ARG A 319 6.57 -45.33 -12.04
CA ARG A 319 5.14 -45.73 -11.88
C ARG A 319 4.78 -46.64 -13.08
N PRO A 320 3.64 -47.38 -13.17
CA PRO A 320 2.34 -47.15 -12.50
C PRO A 320 1.49 -48.42 -12.13
N LEU A 321 0.20 -48.20 -11.81
CA LEU A 321 -0.99 -49.08 -11.97
C LEU A 321 -1.32 -50.27 -11.02
N TYR A 322 -2.49 -50.15 -10.36
CA TYR A 322 -3.64 -51.09 -10.25
C TYR A 322 -3.64 -52.41 -9.43
N HIS A 323 -4.60 -52.45 -8.47
CA HIS A 323 -5.61 -53.50 -8.17
C HIS A 323 -5.29 -54.80 -7.40
N GLY A 324 -6.28 -55.24 -6.59
CA GLY A 324 -6.37 -56.53 -5.85
C GLY A 324 -5.91 -56.41 -4.37
N ARG A 325 -6.76 -56.42 -3.32
CA ARG A 325 -7.99 -57.15 -2.91
C ARG A 325 -7.73 -58.51 -2.24
N THR A 326 -8.48 -58.78 -1.17
CA THR A 326 -8.64 -60.01 -0.34
C THR A 326 -7.68 -60.15 0.86
N ASP A 327 -8.09 -60.64 2.04
CA ASP A 327 -9.43 -60.85 2.68
C ASP A 327 -9.24 -61.11 4.21
N ALA A 328 -10.34 -61.25 4.98
CA ALA A 328 -10.45 -61.67 6.41
C ALA A 328 -9.92 -60.68 7.48
N CYS A 329 -10.69 -60.26 8.51
CA CYS A 329 -11.36 -61.02 9.60
C CYS A 329 -10.34 -61.66 10.56
N ILE A 330 -10.35 -61.40 11.87
CA ILE A 330 -11.28 -61.91 12.92
C ILE A 330 -11.07 -61.01 14.18
N ASP A 331 -12.07 -60.25 14.68
CA ASP A 331 -13.04 -60.54 15.78
C ASP A 331 -12.49 -60.16 17.20
N GLU A 332 -13.23 -59.86 18.28
CA GLU A 332 -14.67 -59.98 18.63
C GLU A 332 -15.26 -58.71 19.34
N GLU A 333 -16.58 -58.52 19.14
CA GLU A 333 -17.69 -58.12 20.05
C GLU A 333 -17.55 -57.07 21.20
N MET A 334 -18.50 -56.16 21.51
CA MET A 334 -20.00 -56.15 21.54
C MET A 334 -20.63 -56.92 22.74
N PRO A 335 -21.93 -56.76 23.08
CA PRO A 335 -22.99 -55.81 22.64
C PRO A 335 -23.19 -54.67 23.69
N ASP A 336 -24.29 -53.89 23.84
CA ASP A 336 -25.68 -53.79 23.32
C ASP A 336 -26.15 -52.30 23.52
N ALA A 337 -27.36 -51.75 23.24
CA ALA A 337 -28.67 -52.21 22.77
C ALA A 337 -29.48 -51.02 22.17
N SER A 338 -30.71 -51.26 21.66
CA SER A 338 -31.78 -50.27 21.29
C SER A 338 -31.42 -49.22 20.20
N ALA A 339 -32.08 -49.07 19.03
CA ALA A 339 -33.42 -49.41 18.52
C ALA A 339 -34.57 -48.72 19.27
N GLU A 340 -35.57 -48.07 18.65
CA GLU A 340 -36.01 -47.98 17.24
C GLU A 340 -36.00 -46.49 16.78
N SER A 341 -36.39 -46.04 15.58
CA SER A 341 -37.17 -46.62 14.47
C SER A 341 -36.74 -46.04 13.11
N ALA A 342 -37.10 -46.71 12.02
CA ALA A 342 -36.87 -46.23 10.66
C ALA A 342 -38.09 -45.47 10.10
N GLU A 343 -37.83 -44.47 9.25
CA GLU A 343 -38.80 -43.82 8.37
C GLU A 343 -38.18 -43.79 6.95
N GLU A 344 -38.94 -44.14 5.92
CA GLU A 344 -38.43 -44.27 4.55
C GLU A 344 -38.28 -42.90 3.87
N PRO A 345 -37.31 -42.70 2.96
CA PRO A 345 -37.10 -41.41 2.32
C PRO A 345 -38.23 -41.06 1.34
N GLU A 346 -38.86 -39.89 1.52
CA GLU A 346 -39.72 -39.32 0.49
C GLU A 346 -38.90 -38.97 -0.78
N PRO A 347 -39.43 -39.20 -1.99
CA PRO A 347 -38.71 -38.96 -3.23
C PRO A 347 -38.61 -37.47 -3.57
N GLU A 348 -37.48 -37.07 -4.15
CA GLU A 348 -37.29 -35.73 -4.70
C GLU A 348 -38.31 -35.44 -5.82
N PRO A 349 -38.87 -34.22 -5.91
CA PRO A 349 -39.77 -33.85 -7.01
C PRO A 349 -38.99 -33.69 -8.32
N GLU A 350 -39.32 -34.49 -9.32
CA GLU A 350 -38.77 -34.36 -10.68
C GLU A 350 -39.10 -32.98 -11.30
N PRO A 351 -38.21 -32.42 -12.13
CA PRO A 351 -38.40 -31.09 -12.73
C PRO A 351 -39.51 -31.09 -13.80
N GLU A 352 -40.33 -30.03 -13.81
CA GLU A 352 -41.29 -29.81 -14.90
C GLU A 352 -40.56 -29.57 -16.25
N PRO A 353 -41.13 -30.04 -17.38
CA PRO A 353 -40.37 -30.29 -18.60
C PRO A 353 -40.02 -29.03 -19.41
N GLU A 354 -38.78 -28.99 -19.93
CA GLU A 354 -38.41 -28.08 -21.02
C GLU A 354 -39.19 -28.44 -22.31
N PRO A 355 -39.66 -27.45 -23.10
CA PRO A 355 -40.37 -27.71 -24.34
C PRO A 355 -39.42 -28.18 -25.47
N GLU A 356 -39.77 -29.31 -26.10
CA GLU A 356 -39.04 -29.86 -27.26
C GLU A 356 -39.05 -28.95 -28.51
N PRO A 357 -38.08 -29.10 -29.43
CA PRO A 357 -37.76 -28.08 -30.43
C PRO A 357 -38.65 -28.08 -31.67
N GLU A 358 -39.13 -26.89 -32.06
CA GLU A 358 -39.68 -26.64 -33.42
C GLU A 358 -38.57 -26.42 -34.48
N PRO A 359 -38.86 -26.64 -35.78
CA PRO A 359 -37.89 -27.27 -36.69
C PRO A 359 -36.93 -26.31 -37.43
N GLU A 360 -35.84 -26.89 -37.93
CA GLU A 360 -34.83 -26.21 -38.77
C GLU A 360 -35.44 -25.53 -40.01
N PRO A 361 -35.21 -24.21 -40.22
CA PRO A 361 -35.46 -23.58 -41.51
C PRO A 361 -34.42 -24.07 -42.54
N LYS A 362 -34.92 -24.54 -43.69
CA LYS A 362 -34.11 -25.08 -44.79
C LYS A 362 -33.15 -24.04 -45.36
N ALA A 363 -32.00 -24.51 -45.86
CA ALA A 363 -30.95 -23.68 -46.42
C ALA A 363 -31.42 -22.71 -47.53
N GLU A 364 -31.10 -21.43 -47.36
CA GLU A 364 -31.08 -20.43 -48.43
C GLU A 364 -29.72 -20.44 -49.18
N PRO A 365 -29.65 -19.93 -50.43
CA PRO A 365 -28.63 -20.35 -51.40
C PRO A 365 -27.25 -19.70 -51.25
N GLU A 366 -26.23 -20.30 -51.89
CA GLU A 366 -24.86 -19.78 -51.98
C GLU A 366 -24.82 -18.29 -52.40
N GLU A 367 -24.02 -17.47 -51.70
CA GLU A 367 -23.64 -16.15 -52.23
C GLU A 367 -22.90 -16.30 -53.57
N PRO A 368 -23.25 -15.52 -54.61
CA PRO A 368 -22.60 -15.63 -55.91
C PRO A 368 -21.13 -15.17 -55.84
N LYS A 369 -20.24 -16.10 -56.16
CA LYS A 369 -18.77 -15.92 -56.23
C LYS A 369 -18.41 -14.70 -57.10
N GLN A 370 -17.37 -13.96 -56.72
CA GLN A 370 -16.86 -12.83 -57.51
C GLN A 370 -16.21 -13.32 -58.82
N GLU A 371 -16.99 -13.46 -59.88
CA GLU A 371 -16.48 -13.76 -61.21
C GLU A 371 -15.70 -12.57 -61.80
N VAL A 372 -14.37 -12.67 -61.78
CA VAL A 372 -13.48 -11.75 -62.50
C VAL A 372 -13.21 -12.31 -63.90
N THR A 373 -14.16 -12.11 -64.81
CA THR A 373 -14.00 -12.50 -66.22
C THR A 373 -12.95 -11.62 -66.91
N VAL A 374 -11.84 -12.22 -67.33
CA VAL A 374 -10.77 -11.54 -68.07
C VAL A 374 -10.81 -11.97 -69.54
N SER A 375 -11.35 -11.12 -70.39
CA SER A 375 -11.24 -11.24 -71.85
C SER A 375 -10.54 -10.00 -72.42
N ASN A 376 -9.55 -10.20 -73.29
CA ASN A 376 -8.79 -9.14 -73.96
C ASN A 376 -8.18 -8.06 -73.03
N GLY A 377 -7.59 -8.50 -71.91
CA GLY A 377 -6.55 -7.75 -71.18
C GLY A 377 -7.00 -6.61 -70.25
N ARG A 378 -8.25 -6.13 -70.33
CA ARG A 378 -8.76 -5.05 -69.46
C ARG A 378 -9.60 -5.57 -68.31
N ARG A 379 -9.32 -5.11 -67.09
CA ARG A 379 -10.15 -5.38 -65.90
C ARG A 379 -11.32 -4.39 -65.79
N ARG A 380 -12.52 -4.90 -65.53
CA ARG A 380 -13.72 -4.13 -65.18
C ARG A 380 -14.28 -4.65 -63.87
N GLY A 381 -14.78 -3.76 -63.03
CA GLY A 381 -15.35 -4.12 -61.72
C GLY A 381 -16.26 -3.04 -61.16
N LYS A 382 -17.18 -3.43 -60.27
CA LYS A 382 -18.05 -2.53 -59.49
C LYS A 382 -17.51 -2.39 -58.08
N ARG A 383 -17.48 -1.17 -57.53
CA ARG A 383 -17.17 -0.88 -56.12
C ARG A 383 -18.36 -0.21 -55.43
N LYS A 384 -18.57 -0.53 -54.15
CA LYS A 384 -19.58 0.08 -53.28
C LYS A 384 -19.03 1.42 -52.78
N VAL A 385 -19.73 2.52 -53.04
CA VAL A 385 -19.31 3.89 -52.68
C VAL A 385 -20.47 4.59 -51.97
N MET A 386 -20.21 5.16 -50.79
CA MET A 386 -21.21 5.96 -50.10
C MET A 386 -21.47 7.25 -50.89
N LYS A 387 -22.73 7.53 -51.24
CA LYS A 387 -23.13 8.80 -51.85
C LYS A 387 -24.15 9.51 -50.96
N LYS A 388 -23.87 10.77 -50.65
CA LYS A 388 -24.77 11.67 -49.91
C LYS A 388 -25.98 12.01 -50.78
N LYS A 389 -27.17 11.74 -50.27
CA LYS A 389 -28.44 12.06 -50.92
C LYS A 389 -29.36 12.75 -49.92
N THR A 390 -29.73 13.99 -50.22
CA THR A 390 -30.67 14.75 -49.41
C THR A 390 -32.09 14.34 -49.77
N LYS A 391 -32.85 13.86 -48.79
CA LYS A 391 -34.27 13.54 -48.90
C LYS A 391 -35.06 14.30 -47.84
N LYS A 392 -36.35 14.53 -48.10
CA LYS A 392 -37.23 15.17 -47.13
C LYS A 392 -37.83 14.09 -46.23
N ASP A 393 -37.80 14.29 -44.92
CA ASP A 393 -38.45 13.40 -43.95
C ASP A 393 -39.95 13.72 -43.80
N GLU A 394 -40.65 12.91 -43.02
CA GLU A 394 -42.11 12.97 -42.83
C GLU A 394 -42.54 14.19 -41.98
N GLU A 395 -41.62 14.77 -41.20
CA GLU A 395 -41.82 16.04 -40.46
C GLU A 395 -41.53 17.28 -41.32
N GLY A 396 -40.91 17.08 -42.50
CA GLY A 396 -40.73 18.09 -43.52
C GLY A 396 -39.35 18.75 -43.57
N TYR A 397 -38.34 18.20 -42.91
CA TYR A 397 -36.96 18.68 -42.94
C TYR A 397 -36.13 17.97 -44.02
N LEU A 398 -35.06 18.63 -44.50
CA LEU A 398 -34.19 18.11 -45.56
C LEU A 398 -32.94 17.44 -44.97
N VAL A 399 -33.03 16.14 -44.71
CA VAL A 399 -31.97 15.33 -44.11
C VAL A 399 -31.10 14.68 -45.19
N THR A 400 -29.77 14.74 -45.01
CA THR A 400 -28.81 14.16 -45.95
C THR A 400 -28.31 12.81 -45.43
N VAL A 401 -28.74 11.73 -46.09
CA VAL A 401 -28.39 10.36 -45.74
C VAL A 401 -27.29 9.85 -46.66
N GLU A 402 -26.34 9.06 -46.13
CA GLU A 402 -25.33 8.36 -46.92
C GLU A 402 -25.83 6.95 -47.29
N GLU A 403 -26.21 6.76 -48.56
CA GLU A 403 -26.66 5.47 -49.07
C GLU A 403 -25.55 4.82 -49.93
N PRO A 404 -25.25 3.52 -49.78
CA PRO A 404 -24.20 2.84 -50.53
C PRO A 404 -24.63 2.51 -51.96
N VAL A 405 -23.98 3.12 -52.95
CA VAL A 405 -24.27 2.92 -54.38
C VAL A 405 -23.11 2.18 -55.06
N TRP A 406 -23.42 1.22 -55.95
CA TRP A 406 -22.42 0.49 -56.72
C TRP A 406 -22.05 1.23 -58.02
N GLU A 407 -20.76 1.47 -58.25
CA GLU A 407 -20.24 2.22 -59.39
C GLU A 407 -19.15 1.42 -60.12
N SER A 408 -19.18 1.40 -61.46
CA SER A 408 -18.28 0.60 -62.30
C SER A 408 -17.08 1.38 -62.82
N PHE A 409 -15.89 0.75 -62.83
CA PHE A 409 -14.63 1.33 -63.30
C PHE A 409 -13.98 0.49 -64.43
N SER A 410 -13.23 1.17 -65.32
CA SER A 410 -12.29 0.57 -66.28
C SER A 410 -11.15 1.54 -66.60
N GLU A 411 -9.98 0.99 -66.92
CA GLU A 411 -8.69 1.69 -67.07
C GLU A 411 -8.21 1.71 -68.55
N ASP A 412 -7.16 2.51 -68.83
CA ASP A 412 -6.57 2.92 -70.15
C ASP A 412 -7.07 4.29 -70.69
N GLU A 413 -6.26 5.18 -71.29
CA GLU A 413 -4.80 5.22 -71.59
C GLU A 413 -4.27 6.70 -71.66
N PRO A 414 -2.98 7.04 -71.96
CA PRO A 414 -2.27 8.14 -71.26
C PRO A 414 -1.45 9.12 -72.16
N ALA A 415 -0.22 9.48 -71.73
CA ALA A 415 0.88 10.23 -72.38
C ALA A 415 0.98 11.75 -72.08
N ALA A 416 2.16 12.39 -71.99
CA ALA A 416 3.55 11.93 -72.19
C ALA A 416 4.60 12.68 -71.31
N PRO A 417 5.77 12.05 -71.00
CA PRO A 417 7.04 12.71 -70.60
C PRO A 417 7.88 13.07 -71.89
N PRO A 418 9.24 13.25 -71.96
CA PRO A 418 10.33 13.17 -70.95
C PRO A 418 11.62 14.08 -71.11
N LYS A 419 12.56 13.95 -70.15
CA LYS A 419 14.07 13.96 -70.26
C LYS A 419 14.91 15.25 -70.56
N LYS A 420 15.77 15.57 -69.57
CA LYS A 420 17.26 15.83 -69.59
C LYS A 420 17.90 16.96 -70.44
N LYS A 421 18.84 17.73 -69.83
CA LYS A 421 20.21 18.08 -70.32
C LYS A 421 21.09 18.78 -69.21
N PRO A 422 22.44 19.01 -69.36
CA PRO A 422 23.39 18.14 -68.65
C PRO A 422 24.67 18.74 -67.96
N ALA A 423 25.24 17.93 -67.04
CA ALA A 423 26.65 17.56 -66.80
C ALA A 423 27.85 18.55 -66.84
N LEU A 424 28.66 18.49 -65.76
CA LEU A 424 30.14 18.37 -65.65
C LEU A 424 30.43 17.89 -64.19
N SER A 425 31.56 17.27 -63.76
CA SER A 425 32.53 16.35 -64.41
C SER A 425 33.48 15.70 -63.37
N SER A 426 33.75 14.37 -63.48
CA SER A 426 34.95 13.60 -63.05
C SER A 426 35.64 13.87 -61.68
N THR A 427 35.90 12.90 -60.79
CA THR A 427 35.95 11.39 -60.83
C THR A 427 35.39 10.76 -59.53
N GLY A 428 35.29 9.43 -59.31
CA GLY A 428 35.30 8.29 -60.24
C GLY A 428 36.06 7.02 -59.77
N SER A 429 35.35 5.88 -59.66
CA SER A 429 35.86 4.46 -59.58
C SER A 429 36.50 3.98 -58.25
N LYS A 430 36.20 2.81 -57.66
CA LYS A 430 35.24 1.69 -57.95
C LYS A 430 35.04 0.80 -56.70
N GLY A 431 33.86 0.20 -56.50
CA GLY A 431 33.64 -0.89 -55.53
C GLY A 431 32.16 -1.27 -55.34
N LYS A 432 31.84 -2.56 -55.19
CA LYS A 432 30.50 -3.13 -54.85
C LYS A 432 30.69 -4.11 -53.66
N LYS A 433 29.69 -4.64 -52.93
CA LYS A 433 28.26 -4.89 -53.25
C LYS A 433 27.46 -5.19 -51.95
N ALA A 434 26.20 -4.75 -51.87
CA ALA A 434 25.04 -5.30 -51.14
C ALA A 434 25.11 -5.67 -49.63
N GLY A 435 24.01 -5.37 -48.90
CA GLY A 435 23.49 -6.30 -47.87
C GLY A 435 23.27 -5.77 -46.44
N GLN A 436 22.41 -4.77 -46.23
CA GLN A 436 21.84 -4.52 -44.89
C GLN A 436 20.43 -3.92 -44.99
N GLY A 437 19.50 -4.48 -44.21
CA GLY A 437 18.18 -3.90 -43.95
C GLY A 437 17.94 -3.92 -42.45
N ASN A 438 17.45 -2.81 -41.89
CA ASN A 438 17.17 -2.69 -40.46
C ASN A 438 15.94 -1.80 -40.21
N ILE A 439 15.41 -1.91 -39.00
CA ILE A 439 14.29 -1.20 -38.39
C ILE A 439 14.30 0.32 -38.66
N MET A 440 13.15 0.83 -39.11
CA MET A 440 12.59 2.21 -39.13
C MET A 440 11.46 2.18 -40.18
N SER A 441 10.27 2.75 -40.04
CA SER A 441 9.58 3.50 -38.97
C SER A 441 8.06 3.25 -39.16
N PHE A 442 7.11 3.45 -38.23
CA PHE A 442 7.04 4.28 -37.02
C PHE A 442 7.12 5.81 -37.25
N PHE A 443 6.39 6.33 -38.25
CA PHE A 443 5.78 7.67 -38.21
C PHE A 443 4.72 7.82 -39.31
N SER A 444 3.43 7.80 -38.96
CA SER A 444 2.33 8.18 -39.87
C SER A 444 1.01 8.40 -39.14
N LYS A 445 0.33 9.50 -39.50
CA LYS A 445 -1.06 9.86 -39.18
C LYS A 445 -1.40 10.08 -37.70
N ASN A 446 -1.61 11.35 -37.39
CA ASN A 446 -2.66 11.76 -36.48
C ASN A 446 -3.72 12.58 -37.26
N TRP A 447 -4.92 12.66 -36.70
CA TRP A 447 -5.88 13.77 -36.79
C TRP A 447 -6.83 13.99 -38.00
N ALA A 448 -8.11 13.64 -37.79
CA ALA A 448 -9.36 14.33 -38.21
C ALA A 448 -10.59 13.47 -37.81
N ARG A 449 -11.82 13.96 -37.53
CA ARG A 449 -12.42 15.25 -37.10
C ARG A 449 -13.79 14.87 -36.46
N SER A 450 -14.13 15.26 -35.23
CA SER A 450 -14.57 16.58 -34.73
C SER A 450 -16.02 16.99 -35.05
N VAL A 451 -16.93 16.70 -34.09
CA VAL A 451 -18.08 17.51 -33.61
C VAL A 451 -19.26 17.83 -34.56
N SER A 452 -20.47 17.59 -34.06
CA SER A 452 -21.68 18.40 -34.32
C SER A 452 -22.40 18.68 -33.00
N GLN A 453 -23.14 19.79 -32.91
CA GLN A 453 -23.87 20.24 -31.71
C GLN A 453 -25.08 21.10 -32.13
N SER A 454 -26.22 20.97 -31.44
CA SER A 454 -27.40 21.83 -31.61
C SER A 454 -27.98 22.26 -30.25
N ARG A 455 -28.93 23.22 -30.24
CA ARG A 455 -29.40 23.95 -29.05
C ARG A 455 -30.93 24.13 -29.03
N GLY A 456 -31.50 24.15 -27.83
CA GLY A 456 -32.78 24.80 -27.46
C GLY A 456 -32.84 24.85 -25.92
N VAL A 457 -32.59 25.96 -25.22
CA VAL A 457 -33.31 27.25 -25.16
C VAL A 457 -34.70 27.12 -24.52
N TYR A 458 -34.77 27.44 -23.23
CA TYR A 458 -35.97 28.00 -22.57
C TYR A 458 -35.57 29.20 -21.70
N LYS A 459 -36.55 30.05 -21.34
CA LYS A 459 -36.34 31.38 -20.74
C LYS A 459 -36.54 31.38 -19.22
N ALA A 460 -35.83 32.26 -18.53
CA ALA A 460 -36.11 32.62 -17.14
C ALA A 460 -37.22 33.68 -17.01
N ALA A 461 -37.83 33.77 -15.82
CA ALA A 461 -38.68 34.88 -15.39
C ALA A 461 -38.41 35.18 -13.90
N LEU A 462 -38.39 36.46 -13.51
CA LEU A 462 -38.24 36.90 -12.11
C LEU A 462 -39.58 37.35 -11.53
N VAL A 463 -39.81 37.07 -10.25
CA VAL A 463 -40.73 37.80 -9.35
C VAL A 463 -40.07 37.89 -7.96
N PRO A 464 -40.10 39.04 -7.25
CA PRO A 464 -39.34 39.25 -6.01
C PRO A 464 -40.13 38.95 -4.72
N SER A 465 -39.41 38.97 -3.59
CA SER A 465 -39.90 38.68 -2.23
C SER A 465 -40.95 39.67 -1.70
N CYS A 466 -41.86 39.17 -0.86
CA CYS A 466 -42.57 39.97 0.14
C CYS A 466 -42.84 39.12 1.40
N VAL A 467 -43.24 39.77 2.51
CA VAL A 467 -43.29 39.18 3.86
C VAL A 467 -44.74 39.17 4.39
N LEU A 468 -45.15 38.14 5.15
CA LEU A 468 -45.90 38.23 6.43
C LEU A 468 -46.56 36.90 6.89
N LEU A 469 -46.16 36.43 8.08
CA LEU A 469 -46.94 35.87 9.21
C LEU A 469 -48.20 34.96 9.05
N THR A 470 -48.23 33.92 9.93
CA THR A 470 -49.41 33.29 10.60
C THR A 470 -50.45 32.49 9.75
N SER A 471 -51.23 31.54 10.29
CA SER A 471 -51.09 30.61 11.44
C SER A 471 -52.18 29.50 11.38
N HIS A 472 -52.07 28.47 12.23
CA HIS A 472 -53.12 27.55 12.71
C HIS A 472 -53.91 26.61 11.76
N HIS A 473 -53.60 25.31 11.94
CA HIS A 473 -54.54 24.24 12.36
C HIS A 473 -55.59 23.58 11.44
N HIS A 474 -55.73 22.28 11.76
CA HIS A 474 -56.91 21.41 11.78
C HIS A 474 -57.19 20.46 10.61
N THR A 475 -57.63 19.26 11.02
CA THR A 475 -57.87 18.04 10.26
C THR A 475 -59.37 17.67 10.39
N PRO A 476 -59.82 16.42 10.13
CA PRO A 476 -60.11 15.86 8.80
C PRO A 476 -61.57 15.37 8.68
N ARG A 477 -62.00 14.84 7.51
CA ARG A 477 -62.75 13.55 7.38
C ARG A 477 -63.30 13.22 5.98
N ILE A 478 -62.87 12.04 5.49
CA ILE A 478 -63.62 10.93 4.89
C ILE A 478 -65.16 11.07 4.77
N ALA A 479 -65.72 10.83 3.56
CA ALA A 479 -66.89 9.96 3.32
C ALA A 479 -67.08 9.63 1.81
N MET A 480 -67.71 8.49 1.51
CA MET A 480 -67.86 7.87 0.17
C MET A 480 -69.07 8.37 -0.64
N VAL A 481 -69.13 8.06 -1.95
CA VAL A 481 -70.12 7.15 -2.60
C VAL A 481 -69.78 6.94 -4.10
N SER A 482 -70.25 5.85 -4.71
CA SER A 482 -70.04 5.41 -6.12
C SER A 482 -71.06 6.05 -7.11
N ALA A 483 -71.06 5.87 -8.44
CA ALA A 483 -70.41 4.96 -9.39
C ALA A 483 -70.15 5.72 -10.75
N ALA A 484 -70.02 5.20 -11.99
CA ALA A 484 -70.22 3.89 -12.63
C ALA A 484 -69.50 3.80 -14.02
N SER A 485 -69.74 2.69 -14.75
CA SER A 485 -69.54 2.46 -16.22
C SER A 485 -68.13 2.63 -16.84
N THR A 486 -67.58 1.49 -17.27
CA THR A 486 -66.40 1.28 -18.15
C THR A 486 -66.88 0.87 -19.57
N PRO A 487 -66.04 0.48 -20.57
CA PRO A 487 -64.57 0.45 -20.64
C PRO A 487 -63.94 1.11 -21.90
N ALA A 488 -62.76 1.72 -21.76
CA ALA A 488 -61.92 2.12 -22.90
C ALA A 488 -60.39 2.00 -22.66
N ALA A 489 -59.95 1.56 -21.48
CA ALA A 489 -58.58 1.74 -20.99
C ALA A 489 -57.74 0.45 -20.88
N ILE A 490 -58.23 -0.70 -21.35
CA ILE A 490 -57.54 -2.01 -21.20
C ILE A 490 -56.70 -2.38 -22.44
N ALA A 491 -56.96 -1.76 -23.60
CA ALA A 491 -56.26 -2.05 -24.85
C ALA A 491 -54.82 -1.49 -24.93
N LEU A 492 -54.43 -0.55 -24.06
CA LEU A 492 -53.10 0.09 -24.10
C LEU A 492 -52.08 -0.53 -23.13
N ALA A 493 -52.53 -1.28 -22.12
CA ALA A 493 -51.65 -1.93 -21.14
C ALA A 493 -50.98 -3.21 -21.67
N LEU A 494 -51.56 -3.84 -22.69
CA LEU A 494 -51.10 -5.13 -23.25
C LEU A 494 -50.16 -5.01 -24.46
N LEU A 495 -49.70 -3.80 -24.79
CA LEU A 495 -48.69 -3.54 -25.82
C LEU A 495 -47.42 -2.85 -25.29
N ALA A 496 -47.36 -2.56 -23.98
CA ALA A 496 -46.16 -2.01 -23.33
C ALA A 496 -45.10 -3.09 -23.01
N GLY A 497 -45.50 -4.37 -22.97
CA GLY A 497 -44.58 -5.50 -22.87
C GLY A 497 -44.48 -6.24 -24.21
N HIS A 498 -43.40 -5.98 -24.97
CA HIS A 498 -42.74 -6.88 -25.95
C HIS A 498 -41.58 -6.21 -26.71
N CYS A 499 -41.38 -4.89 -26.59
CA CYS A 499 -40.22 -4.18 -27.14
C CYS A 499 -39.13 -3.91 -26.08
N ALA A 500 -38.76 -4.93 -25.31
CA ALA A 500 -37.49 -4.96 -24.58
C ALA A 500 -36.33 -5.13 -25.58
N ALA A 501 -36.06 -4.07 -26.34
CA ALA A 501 -34.92 -4.04 -27.26
C ALA A 501 -33.64 -4.30 -26.46
N LYS A 502 -32.88 -5.32 -26.85
CA LYS A 502 -31.58 -5.62 -26.22
C LYS A 502 -30.71 -4.37 -26.29
N GLN A 503 -30.52 -3.71 -25.14
CA GLN A 503 -29.47 -2.72 -25.01
C GLN A 503 -28.14 -3.38 -25.42
N PRO A 504 -27.22 -2.66 -26.08
CA PRO A 504 -25.86 -3.16 -26.19
C PRO A 504 -25.36 -3.39 -24.77
N ARG A 505 -24.94 -4.62 -24.45
CA ARG A 505 -24.16 -4.85 -23.23
C ARG A 505 -22.83 -4.12 -23.44
N ASP A 506 -22.70 -2.94 -22.86
CA ASP A 506 -21.43 -2.24 -22.81
C ASP A 506 -20.38 -3.17 -22.20
N ASP A 507 -19.22 -3.25 -22.84
CA ASP A 507 -18.14 -4.15 -22.43
C ASP A 507 -17.75 -3.83 -20.97
N PRO A 508 -17.82 -4.78 -20.02
CA PRO A 508 -17.39 -4.54 -18.64
C PRO A 508 -15.93 -4.07 -18.56
N ALA A 509 -15.08 -4.43 -19.53
CA ALA A 509 -13.70 -3.96 -19.63
C ALA A 509 -13.56 -2.54 -20.22
N LEU A 510 -14.62 -1.95 -20.78
CA LEU A 510 -14.73 -0.52 -21.06
C LEU A 510 -15.31 0.24 -19.87
N LEU A 511 -16.35 -0.28 -19.21
CA LEU A 511 -16.93 0.34 -18.00
C LEU A 511 -15.88 0.44 -16.88
N ARG A 512 -15.08 -0.62 -16.65
CA ARG A 512 -13.93 -0.59 -15.72
C ARG A 512 -12.83 0.44 -16.04
N ARG A 513 -12.82 1.03 -17.24
CA ARG A 513 -11.90 2.13 -17.60
C ARG A 513 -12.49 3.52 -17.43
N ALA A 514 -13.78 3.61 -17.08
CA ALA A 514 -14.48 4.85 -16.77
C ALA A 514 -14.73 5.04 -15.26
N CYS A 515 -14.30 4.07 -14.43
CA CYS A 515 -14.32 4.18 -12.98
C CYS A 515 -13.43 5.35 -12.51
N PRO A 516 -13.89 6.16 -11.53
CA PRO A 516 -13.05 7.16 -10.90
C PRO A 516 -11.95 6.50 -10.06
N ASP A 517 -10.92 7.27 -9.70
CA ASP A 517 -10.03 6.89 -8.62
C ASP A 517 -10.79 6.93 -7.29
N TYR A 518 -10.58 5.95 -6.41
CA TYR A 518 -11.37 5.85 -5.18
C TYR A 518 -10.90 6.83 -4.09
N LEU A 519 -9.64 7.31 -4.15
CA LEU A 519 -9.20 8.41 -3.27
C LEU A 519 -9.92 9.71 -3.64
N ASP A 520 -10.06 10.02 -4.94
CA ASP A 520 -10.83 11.18 -5.41
C ASP A 520 -12.34 11.02 -5.13
N TYR A 521 -12.87 9.79 -5.19
CA TYR A 521 -14.28 9.47 -4.90
C TYR A 521 -14.62 9.65 -3.42
N SER A 522 -13.88 8.99 -2.52
CA SER A 522 -14.14 8.99 -1.07
C SER A 522 -14.15 10.39 -0.43
N GLN A 523 -13.48 11.37 -1.03
CA GLN A 523 -13.46 12.77 -0.57
C GLN A 523 -14.78 13.55 -0.74
N VAL A 524 -15.76 13.02 -1.48
CA VAL A 524 -17.02 13.74 -1.76
C VAL A 524 -18.27 12.91 -1.44
N PRO A 525 -19.38 13.53 -1.00
CA PRO A 525 -20.61 12.81 -0.67
C PRO A 525 -21.41 12.42 -1.91
N HIS A 526 -21.88 11.17 -1.96
CA HIS A 526 -22.74 10.65 -3.03
C HIS A 526 -24.14 10.27 -2.56
N ALA A 527 -25.10 10.35 -3.48
CA ALA A 527 -26.45 9.83 -3.29
C ALA A 527 -26.50 8.31 -3.65
N PRO A 528 -27.38 7.50 -3.03
CA PRO A 528 -28.39 7.88 -2.02
C PRO A 528 -27.76 8.33 -0.70
N TYR A 529 -28.49 9.17 0.03
CA TYR A 529 -28.18 9.52 1.41
C TYR A 529 -29.06 8.69 2.34
N SER A 530 -28.60 8.45 3.56
CA SER A 530 -29.36 7.75 4.59
C SER A 530 -30.71 8.43 4.91
N ASP A 531 -31.64 7.65 5.47
CA ASP A 531 -32.86 8.21 6.06
C ASP A 531 -32.67 8.76 7.49
N GLY A 532 -31.49 8.59 8.09
CA GLY A 532 -31.14 9.07 9.43
C GLY A 532 -30.97 10.60 9.57
N PRO A 533 -30.69 11.12 10.79
CA PRO A 533 -30.48 12.53 11.04
C PRO A 533 -29.19 13.13 10.43
N LEU A 534 -28.10 12.37 10.33
CA LEU A 534 -26.81 12.86 9.81
C LEU A 534 -26.78 12.97 8.28
N LYS A 535 -27.63 12.22 7.58
CA LYS A 535 -27.64 12.10 6.11
C LYS A 535 -26.29 11.64 5.57
N LEU A 536 -25.74 10.57 6.17
CA LEU A 536 -24.52 9.94 5.68
C LEU A 536 -24.68 9.53 4.20
N PRO A 537 -23.68 9.82 3.33
CA PRO A 537 -23.72 9.47 1.93
C PRO A 537 -23.44 7.97 1.70
N PHE A 538 -23.83 7.48 0.54
CA PHE A 538 -23.35 6.21 0.00
C PHE A 538 -21.89 6.35 -0.47
N GLN A 539 -21.04 5.36 -0.23
CA GLN A 539 -19.62 5.40 -0.64
C GLN A 539 -19.10 4.11 -1.28
N ARG A 540 -19.96 3.15 -1.59
CA ARG A 540 -19.53 1.97 -2.37
C ARG A 540 -19.34 2.35 -3.85
N PRO A 541 -18.28 1.87 -4.53
CA PRO A 541 -18.18 1.96 -5.99
C PRO A 541 -19.40 1.35 -6.70
N ALA A 542 -19.67 1.85 -7.90
CA ALA A 542 -20.59 1.20 -8.84
C ALA A 542 -20.20 -0.28 -9.04
N PRO A 543 -21.16 -1.21 -9.20
CA PRO A 543 -20.87 -2.65 -9.20
C PRO A 543 -19.77 -3.11 -10.16
N GLU A 544 -19.66 -2.45 -11.32
CA GLU A 544 -18.64 -2.73 -12.33
C GLU A 544 -17.23 -2.34 -11.89
N CYS A 545 -17.12 -1.32 -11.03
CA CYS A 545 -15.89 -0.73 -10.53
C CYS A 545 -15.32 -1.42 -9.29
N ARG A 546 -16.10 -2.28 -8.62
CA ARG A 546 -15.66 -3.01 -7.44
C ARG A 546 -14.53 -3.96 -7.78
N THR A 547 -13.46 -3.98 -6.97
CA THR A 547 -12.28 -4.80 -7.24
C THR A 547 -12.56 -6.29 -7.09
N PHE A 548 -13.29 -6.66 -6.04
CA PHE A 548 -13.78 -7.99 -5.71
C PHE A 548 -15.27 -7.94 -5.32
N SER A 549 -15.96 -9.08 -5.31
CA SER A 549 -17.38 -9.16 -4.90
C SER A 549 -17.74 -10.54 -4.35
N SER A 550 -18.33 -10.61 -3.15
CA SER A 550 -18.86 -11.83 -2.52
C SER A 550 -20.37 -11.73 -2.35
N GLN A 551 -21.11 -12.77 -2.73
CA GLN A 551 -22.57 -12.82 -2.48
C GLN A 551 -22.87 -13.02 -0.98
N SER A 552 -22.00 -13.73 -0.26
CA SER A 552 -22.11 -13.91 1.18
C SER A 552 -21.97 -12.59 1.94
N VAL A 553 -21.06 -11.70 1.52
CA VAL A 553 -20.93 -10.35 2.11
C VAL A 553 -22.14 -9.47 1.78
N GLU A 554 -22.63 -9.46 0.54
CA GLU A 554 -23.87 -8.73 0.20
C GLU A 554 -25.08 -9.23 1.01
N LYS A 555 -25.14 -10.54 1.31
CA LYS A 555 -26.15 -11.11 2.21
C LYS A 555 -25.98 -10.62 3.65
N VAL A 556 -24.76 -10.61 4.22
CA VAL A 556 -24.52 -10.07 5.58
C VAL A 556 -24.91 -8.59 5.65
N ILE A 557 -24.60 -7.80 4.63
CA ILE A 557 -25.04 -6.40 4.55
C ILE A 557 -26.57 -6.32 4.60
N SER A 558 -27.28 -7.10 3.78
CA SER A 558 -28.76 -7.13 3.76
C SER A 558 -29.36 -7.58 5.11
N ASP A 559 -28.88 -8.69 5.67
CA ASP A 559 -29.43 -9.30 6.88
C ASP A 559 -29.21 -8.44 8.13
N VAL A 560 -28.10 -7.69 8.20
CA VAL A 560 -27.81 -6.76 9.31
C VAL A 560 -28.54 -5.42 9.11
N THR A 561 -28.42 -4.79 7.95
CA THR A 561 -28.94 -3.42 7.71
C THR A 561 -30.46 -3.33 7.68
N SER A 562 -31.13 -4.42 7.32
CA SER A 562 -32.60 -4.53 7.43
C SER A 562 -33.09 -4.48 8.89
N ARG A 563 -32.25 -4.89 9.85
CA ARG A 563 -32.55 -4.96 11.29
C ARG A 563 -32.06 -3.76 12.09
N LEU A 564 -31.01 -3.07 11.64
CA LEU A 564 -30.45 -1.90 12.32
C LEU A 564 -31.51 -0.79 12.48
N VAL A 565 -31.71 -0.31 13.71
CA VAL A 565 -32.72 0.73 14.00
C VAL A 565 -32.29 2.07 13.41
N ASP A 566 -31.06 2.50 13.72
CA ASP A 566 -30.48 3.70 13.14
C ASP A 566 -30.07 3.48 11.67
N LYS A 567 -30.46 4.43 10.82
CA LYS A 567 -30.25 4.40 9.37
C LYS A 567 -28.96 5.11 8.95
N ASP A 568 -28.36 5.92 9.82
CA ASP A 568 -26.97 6.39 9.61
C ASP A 568 -25.99 5.25 9.92
N LEU A 569 -26.12 4.57 11.07
CA LEU A 569 -25.40 3.34 11.38
C LEU A 569 -25.55 2.27 10.27
N ALA A 570 -26.75 2.06 9.74
CA ALA A 570 -26.97 1.13 8.62
C ALA A 570 -26.25 1.56 7.33
N GLN A 571 -26.21 2.86 7.02
CA GLN A 571 -25.51 3.38 5.84
C GLN A 571 -23.99 3.29 6.00
N LEU A 572 -23.45 3.59 7.19
CA LEU A 572 -22.03 3.43 7.47
C LEU A 572 -21.61 1.96 7.41
N PHE A 573 -22.38 1.04 7.99
CA PHE A 573 -22.13 -0.41 7.89
C PHE A 573 -22.18 -0.91 6.43
N THR A 574 -23.14 -0.41 5.64
CA THR A 574 -23.24 -0.69 4.20
C THR A 574 -21.99 -0.26 3.44
N ASN A 575 -21.41 0.90 3.78
CA ASN A 575 -20.19 1.40 3.13
C ASN A 575 -18.93 0.70 3.64
N ALA A 576 -18.84 0.43 4.95
CA ALA A 576 -17.64 -0.01 5.64
C ALA A 576 -17.35 -1.51 5.50
N LEU A 577 -18.34 -2.39 5.75
CA LEU A 577 -18.13 -3.84 5.67
C LEU A 577 -17.55 -4.31 4.32
N PRO A 578 -18.01 -3.85 3.14
CA PRO A 578 -17.44 -4.26 1.86
C PRO A 578 -16.24 -3.42 1.43
N ASN A 579 -15.79 -2.40 2.18
CA ASN A 579 -14.86 -1.38 1.68
C ASN A 579 -13.55 -1.98 1.14
N THR A 580 -12.94 -2.92 1.87
CA THR A 580 -11.74 -3.67 1.42
C THR A 580 -12.01 -4.44 0.12
N LEU A 581 -13.09 -5.22 0.04
CA LEU A 581 -13.41 -6.02 -1.17
C LEU A 581 -13.75 -5.13 -2.38
N ASP A 582 -14.52 -4.07 -2.15
CA ASP A 582 -14.94 -3.14 -3.19
C ASP A 582 -13.75 -2.33 -3.75
N THR A 583 -12.70 -2.06 -2.96
CA THR A 583 -11.69 -1.03 -3.30
C THR A 583 -10.22 -1.45 -3.25
N THR A 584 -9.79 -2.36 -2.36
CA THR A 584 -8.37 -2.63 -2.09
C THR A 584 -7.82 -3.95 -2.60
N VAL A 585 -8.64 -4.81 -3.21
CA VAL A 585 -8.17 -6.06 -3.84
C VAL A 585 -7.50 -5.73 -5.19
N ALA A 586 -6.34 -5.08 -5.11
CA ALA A 586 -5.64 -4.51 -6.27
C ALA A 586 -5.17 -5.58 -7.27
N TRP A 587 -4.89 -6.80 -6.79
CA TRP A 587 -4.68 -7.98 -7.64
C TRP A 587 -5.02 -9.26 -6.87
N HIS A 588 -5.64 -10.24 -7.54
CA HIS A 588 -5.75 -11.60 -7.03
C HIS A 588 -5.77 -12.63 -8.17
N VAL A 589 -5.34 -13.87 -7.88
CA VAL A 589 -5.45 -15.04 -8.77
C VAL A 589 -5.71 -16.31 -7.97
N ASN A 590 -6.69 -17.11 -8.39
CA ASN A 590 -6.96 -18.43 -7.81
C ASN A 590 -5.97 -19.47 -8.39
N GLY A 591 -5.61 -20.50 -7.61
CA GLY A 591 -4.52 -21.44 -7.96
C GLY A 591 -4.69 -22.25 -9.26
N THR A 592 -5.90 -22.33 -9.82
CA THR A 592 -6.19 -22.94 -11.13
C THR A 592 -5.80 -22.05 -12.33
N SER A 593 -5.47 -20.78 -12.08
CA SER A 593 -5.18 -19.77 -13.11
C SER A 593 -3.82 -20.02 -13.78
N LYS A 594 -3.84 -20.53 -15.01
CA LYS A 594 -2.62 -20.64 -15.84
C LYS A 594 -2.03 -19.26 -16.12
N GLN A 595 -1.06 -18.82 -15.32
CA GLN A 595 -0.35 -17.56 -15.47
C GLN A 595 0.11 -17.36 -16.93
N LYS A 596 -0.29 -16.23 -17.53
CA LYS A 596 0.15 -15.84 -18.88
C LYS A 596 1.63 -15.51 -18.84
N ARG A 597 2.49 -16.51 -19.11
CA ARG A 597 3.96 -16.37 -19.14
C ARG A 597 4.40 -15.16 -19.98
N GLY A 598 4.72 -14.05 -19.31
CA GLY A 598 5.27 -12.87 -19.95
C GLY A 598 6.64 -13.18 -20.54
N ASN A 599 6.87 -12.79 -21.81
CA ASN A 599 8.06 -13.16 -22.61
C ASN A 599 9.43 -12.69 -22.05
N HIS A 600 9.46 -12.06 -20.87
CA HIS A 600 10.68 -11.61 -20.20
C HIS A 600 11.06 -12.39 -18.94
N TYR A 601 10.17 -13.26 -18.40
CA TYR A 601 10.54 -14.18 -17.29
C TYR A 601 11.42 -15.32 -17.79
N LYS A 602 12.71 -15.01 -17.98
CA LYS A 602 13.74 -15.99 -18.35
C LYS A 602 14.08 -16.91 -17.18
N ARG A 603 13.47 -18.09 -17.18
CA ARG A 603 14.16 -19.37 -16.93
C ARG A 603 15.09 -19.37 -15.69
N ASN A 604 14.51 -19.07 -14.53
CA ASN A 604 14.86 -19.55 -13.18
C ASN A 604 14.02 -18.76 -12.15
N VAL A 605 12.69 -18.92 -12.20
CA VAL A 605 11.82 -18.55 -11.08
C VAL A 605 11.66 -19.81 -10.22
N SER A 606 11.85 -19.65 -8.90
CA SER A 606 11.77 -20.67 -7.85
C SER A 606 10.34 -21.16 -7.60
N GLU A 607 10.10 -21.96 -6.55
CA GLU A 607 8.75 -22.31 -6.08
C GLU A 607 7.90 -21.12 -5.60
N SER A 608 8.40 -19.89 -5.70
CA SER A 608 7.72 -18.68 -5.27
C SER A 608 6.55 -18.26 -6.18
N TRP A 609 5.56 -17.59 -5.57
CA TRP A 609 4.37 -17.05 -6.24
C TRP A 609 3.52 -18.10 -7.00
N GLN A 610 3.41 -19.30 -6.44
CA GLN A 610 2.53 -20.39 -6.92
C GLN A 610 1.23 -20.46 -6.10
N GLY A 611 0.27 -21.27 -6.57
CA GLY A 611 -1.04 -21.39 -5.91
C GLY A 611 -1.92 -20.14 -6.06
N ALA A 612 -2.86 -19.97 -5.13
CA ALA A 612 -3.59 -18.71 -4.99
C ALA A 612 -2.66 -17.60 -4.47
N GLN A 613 -2.87 -16.36 -4.92
CA GLN A 613 -2.09 -15.17 -4.54
C GLN A 613 -3.01 -13.94 -4.54
N SER A 614 -2.92 -13.07 -3.55
CA SER A 614 -3.76 -11.87 -3.40
C SER A 614 -2.95 -10.72 -2.82
N PHE A 615 -3.04 -9.55 -3.43
CA PHE A 615 -2.38 -8.31 -3.00
C PHE A 615 -3.45 -7.30 -2.58
N ILE A 616 -3.40 -6.92 -1.30
CA ILE A 616 -4.41 -6.11 -0.60
C ILE A 616 -3.74 -4.80 -0.17
N VAL A 617 -4.14 -3.69 -0.78
CA VAL A 617 -3.56 -2.38 -0.44
C VAL A 617 -4.24 -1.77 0.80
N THR A 618 -3.56 -0.88 1.51
CA THR A 618 -4.15 -0.19 2.68
C THR A 618 -5.32 0.72 2.27
N GLY A 619 -5.20 1.33 1.09
CA GLY A 619 -6.23 2.14 0.43
C GLY A 619 -5.59 3.18 -0.47
N ASP A 620 -5.50 4.40 0.05
CA ASP A 620 -4.89 5.59 -0.56
C ASP A 620 -3.42 5.42 -1.02
N ILE A 621 -2.71 4.43 -0.48
CA ILE A 621 -1.35 4.04 -0.90
C ILE A 621 -1.41 2.69 -1.62
N THR A 622 -0.90 2.61 -2.86
CA THR A 622 -0.75 1.34 -3.60
C THR A 622 0.46 0.54 -3.11
N ALA A 623 0.39 0.06 -1.86
CA ALA A 623 1.32 -0.85 -1.20
C ALA A 623 0.56 -1.68 -0.14
N GLU A 624 1.09 -2.85 0.21
CA GLU A 624 0.49 -3.75 1.22
C GLU A 624 1.30 -3.71 2.51
N TRP A 625 0.66 -3.33 3.62
CA TRP A 625 1.18 -3.57 4.97
C TRP A 625 0.71 -4.94 5.46
N LEU A 626 1.58 -5.70 6.12
CA LEU A 626 1.21 -7.01 6.69
C LEU A 626 0.13 -6.88 7.79
N ARG A 627 0.22 -5.82 8.59
CA ARG A 627 -0.78 -5.42 9.59
C ARG A 627 -2.13 -5.10 8.95
N ASP A 628 -2.18 -4.08 8.11
CA ASP A 628 -3.41 -3.58 7.50
C ASP A 628 -4.14 -4.67 6.71
N SER A 629 -3.45 -5.36 5.78
CA SER A 629 -4.05 -6.41 4.95
C SER A 629 -4.66 -7.56 5.77
N THR A 630 -4.08 -7.88 6.92
CA THR A 630 -4.63 -8.87 7.85
C THR A 630 -5.93 -8.38 8.49
N ASN A 631 -5.91 -7.21 9.13
CA ASN A 631 -7.08 -6.65 9.81
C ASN A 631 -8.20 -6.26 8.81
N GLN A 632 -7.83 -5.90 7.57
CA GLN A 632 -8.76 -5.64 6.48
C GLN A 632 -9.59 -6.86 6.10
N LEU A 633 -8.99 -8.06 6.13
CA LEU A 633 -9.63 -9.33 5.76
C LEU A 633 -10.38 -10.02 6.90
N GLU A 634 -10.07 -9.67 8.15
CA GLU A 634 -10.62 -10.31 9.35
C GLU A 634 -12.16 -10.44 9.38
N PRO A 635 -12.98 -9.43 8.99
CA PRO A 635 -14.45 -9.57 8.97
C PRO A 635 -14.99 -10.62 7.99
N TYR A 636 -14.17 -11.07 7.02
CA TYR A 636 -14.57 -12.05 6.01
C TYR A 636 -14.15 -13.47 6.35
N GLN A 637 -13.27 -13.66 7.35
CA GLN A 637 -12.76 -14.97 7.76
C GLN A 637 -13.90 -15.99 8.02
N PRO A 638 -14.98 -15.69 8.76
CA PRO A 638 -16.06 -16.64 9.01
C PRO A 638 -16.79 -17.07 7.72
N LEU A 639 -16.90 -16.18 6.73
CA LEU A 639 -17.60 -16.46 5.47
C LEU A 639 -16.80 -17.35 4.52
N ALA A 640 -15.47 -17.41 4.68
CA ALA A 640 -14.57 -18.12 3.76
C ALA A 640 -14.91 -19.61 3.60
N LYS A 641 -15.40 -20.27 4.66
CA LYS A 641 -15.79 -21.69 4.62
C LYS A 641 -17.00 -21.98 3.71
N ASN A 642 -17.84 -20.98 3.46
CA ASN A 642 -19.05 -21.10 2.62
C ASN A 642 -18.94 -20.32 1.29
N ASP A 643 -17.86 -19.55 1.07
CA ASP A 643 -17.61 -18.76 -0.14
C ASP A 643 -16.20 -19.06 -0.68
N GLU A 644 -16.13 -19.97 -1.66
CA GLU A 644 -14.88 -20.37 -2.34
C GLU A 644 -14.10 -19.18 -2.92
N ALA A 645 -14.77 -18.08 -3.30
CA ALA A 645 -14.06 -16.91 -3.81
C ALA A 645 -13.33 -16.18 -2.67
N LEU A 646 -13.97 -16.04 -1.50
CA LEU A 646 -13.31 -15.50 -0.29
C LEU A 646 -12.24 -16.45 0.25
N TYR A 647 -12.48 -17.77 0.23
CA TYR A 647 -11.49 -18.78 0.60
C TYR A 647 -10.20 -18.60 -0.21
N GLN A 648 -10.30 -18.57 -1.54
CA GLN A 648 -9.15 -18.38 -2.43
C GLN A 648 -8.52 -16.97 -2.29
N LEU A 649 -9.31 -15.94 -1.98
CA LEU A 649 -8.80 -14.59 -1.71
C LEU A 649 -7.91 -14.57 -0.46
N ILE A 650 -8.38 -15.11 0.65
CA ILE A 650 -7.66 -15.08 1.94
C ILE A 650 -6.48 -16.04 1.91
N LEU A 651 -6.65 -17.26 1.38
CA LEU A 651 -5.56 -18.21 1.13
C LEU A 651 -4.47 -17.58 0.25
N GLY A 652 -4.86 -16.83 -0.77
CA GLY A 652 -3.94 -16.07 -1.62
C GLY A 652 -3.20 -14.96 -0.89
N ALA A 653 -3.83 -14.28 0.07
CA ALA A 653 -3.17 -13.27 0.90
C ALA A 653 -2.13 -13.91 1.84
N ILE A 654 -2.45 -15.04 2.48
CA ILE A 654 -1.49 -15.79 3.32
C ILE A 654 -0.25 -16.20 2.51
N HIS A 655 -0.43 -16.68 1.27
CA HIS A 655 0.71 -17.01 0.41
C HIS A 655 1.50 -15.78 -0.06
N THR A 656 0.84 -14.66 -0.34
CA THR A 656 1.51 -13.39 -0.73
C THR A 656 2.32 -12.80 0.44
N GLN A 657 1.76 -12.76 1.64
CA GLN A 657 2.49 -12.35 2.85
C GLN A 657 3.67 -13.30 3.16
N ALA A 658 3.51 -14.62 2.98
CA ALA A 658 4.62 -15.57 3.16
C ALA A 658 5.79 -15.28 2.19
N GLU A 659 5.49 -14.92 0.93
CA GLU A 659 6.53 -14.49 -0.03
C GLU A 659 7.21 -13.19 0.41
N PHE A 660 6.46 -12.22 0.94
CA PHE A 660 7.02 -10.97 1.48
C PHE A 660 7.95 -11.20 2.67
N VAL A 661 7.52 -11.97 3.68
CA VAL A 661 8.32 -12.34 4.86
C VAL A 661 9.61 -13.08 4.47
N ILE A 662 9.56 -14.00 3.50
CA ILE A 662 10.77 -14.70 3.01
C ILE A 662 11.77 -13.77 2.32
N GLN A 663 11.31 -12.66 1.75
CA GLN A 663 12.16 -11.73 0.98
C GLN A 663 12.75 -10.61 1.85
N SER A 664 12.00 -10.07 2.82
CA SER A 664 12.46 -8.98 3.69
C SER A 664 11.65 -8.92 5.00
N PRO A 665 11.95 -9.77 5.99
CA PRO A 665 11.13 -9.93 7.21
C PRO A 665 11.21 -8.75 8.19
N TYR A 666 12.13 -7.81 7.99
CA TYR A 666 12.29 -6.59 8.78
C TYR A 666 11.47 -5.39 8.26
N CYS A 667 10.63 -5.60 7.25
CA CYS A 667 9.90 -4.52 6.58
C CYS A 667 8.39 -4.66 6.79
N ASN A 668 7.73 -3.55 7.12
CA ASN A 668 6.29 -3.43 7.29
C ASN A 668 5.50 -3.46 5.97
N ALA A 669 6.01 -2.80 4.93
CA ALA A 669 5.24 -2.47 3.72
C ALA A 669 5.87 -2.96 2.40
N PHE A 670 5.05 -3.51 1.51
CA PHE A 670 5.48 -4.20 0.29
C PHE A 670 4.88 -3.66 -1.01
N GLN A 671 5.66 -3.79 -2.07
CA GLN A 671 5.30 -3.41 -3.44
C GLN A 671 4.42 -4.50 -4.08
N PRO A 672 3.64 -4.17 -5.14
CA PRO A 672 2.82 -5.15 -5.83
C PRO A 672 3.61 -6.38 -6.32
N PRO A 673 3.15 -7.62 -6.04
CA PRO A 673 3.82 -8.86 -6.44
C PRO A 673 4.22 -8.85 -7.91
N PRO A 674 5.45 -9.26 -8.29
CA PRO A 674 5.90 -9.22 -9.68
C PRO A 674 4.99 -9.92 -10.71
N PRO A 675 4.26 -11.01 -10.39
CA PRO A 675 3.29 -11.61 -11.31
C PRO A 675 2.03 -10.77 -11.58
N SER A 676 1.71 -9.78 -10.74
CA SER A 676 0.54 -8.90 -10.93
C SER A 676 0.64 -8.03 -12.18
N GLY A 677 1.86 -7.66 -12.58
CA GLY A 677 2.09 -6.68 -13.65
C GLY A 677 1.70 -5.24 -13.29
N LEU A 678 1.33 -4.98 -12.03
CA LEU A 678 1.16 -3.63 -11.49
C LEU A 678 2.53 -2.92 -11.42
N LYS A 679 2.51 -1.61 -11.18
CA LYS A 679 3.73 -0.80 -11.05
C LYS A 679 4.03 -0.58 -9.57
N ALA A 680 5.29 -0.73 -9.19
CA ALA A 680 5.78 -0.29 -7.89
C ALA A 680 5.52 1.22 -7.67
N THR A 681 5.10 1.57 -6.45
CA THR A 681 4.85 2.93 -6.01
C THR A 681 6.15 3.61 -5.64
N ALA A 682 6.35 4.84 -6.13
CA ALA A 682 7.60 5.57 -5.99
C ALA A 682 7.73 6.24 -4.61
N ASN A 683 8.35 5.56 -3.66
CA ASN A 683 8.73 6.16 -2.39
C ASN A 683 9.80 7.26 -2.63
N THR A 684 9.63 8.43 -2.01
CA THR A 684 10.55 9.59 -2.11
C THR A 684 11.44 9.79 -0.88
N GLN A 685 11.23 8.98 0.16
CA GLN A 685 12.04 8.95 1.38
C GLN A 685 13.48 8.49 1.08
N LYS A 686 14.36 8.70 2.05
CA LYS A 686 15.80 8.39 1.94
C LYS A 686 16.25 7.65 3.17
N ASP A 687 16.08 6.35 3.09
CA ASP A 687 16.33 5.46 4.19
C ASP A 687 17.69 4.78 4.03
N THR A 688 18.36 4.56 5.15
CA THR A 688 19.59 3.76 5.25
C THR A 688 19.27 2.64 6.22
N VAL A 689 19.12 1.43 5.68
CA VAL A 689 18.59 0.27 6.42
C VAL A 689 19.54 -0.90 6.27
N HIS A 690 19.76 -1.61 7.38
CA HIS A 690 20.39 -2.93 7.40
C HIS A 690 19.41 -3.91 8.06
N PRO A 691 19.24 -5.15 7.56
CA PRO A 691 19.76 -5.66 6.28
C PRO A 691 19.25 -4.86 5.07
N THR A 692 20.02 -4.84 3.98
CA THR A 692 19.65 -4.08 2.77
C THR A 692 18.55 -4.80 1.98
N TYR A 693 17.40 -4.15 1.80
CA TYR A 693 16.24 -4.69 1.07
C TYR A 693 16.24 -4.34 -0.44
N ASP A 694 15.39 -5.01 -1.23
CA ASP A 694 15.14 -4.67 -2.63
C ASP A 694 13.91 -3.74 -2.75
N SER A 695 14.12 -2.50 -3.19
CA SER A 695 13.05 -1.49 -3.34
C SER A 695 12.08 -1.75 -4.50
N SER A 696 12.26 -2.84 -5.26
CA SER A 696 11.23 -3.36 -6.17
C SER A 696 10.29 -4.38 -5.52
N VAL A 697 10.61 -4.85 -4.31
CA VAL A 697 9.77 -5.75 -3.48
C VAL A 697 9.20 -5.02 -2.27
N VAL A 698 9.95 -4.08 -1.68
CA VAL A 698 9.61 -3.37 -0.45
C VAL A 698 9.24 -1.91 -0.74
N PHE A 699 8.18 -1.41 -0.11
CA PHE A 699 7.73 -0.02 -0.18
C PHE A 699 8.36 0.82 0.93
N GLU A 700 8.28 0.34 2.17
CA GLU A 700 8.90 0.90 3.37
C GLU A 700 9.44 -0.26 4.22
N CYS A 701 10.54 -0.02 4.95
CA CYS A 701 11.19 -1.05 5.76
C CYS A 701 11.39 -0.62 7.21
N LYS A 702 10.30 -0.23 7.86
CA LYS A 702 10.25 -0.10 9.32
C LYS A 702 10.05 -1.50 9.92
N TYR A 703 10.79 -1.82 10.98
CA TYR A 703 10.65 -3.09 11.68
C TYR A 703 9.63 -2.99 12.82
N GLU A 704 8.54 -3.71 12.64
CA GLU A 704 7.35 -3.75 13.49
C GLU A 704 7.07 -5.20 13.88
N LEU A 705 7.14 -5.52 15.17
CA LEU A 705 6.92 -6.87 15.68
C LEU A 705 5.47 -7.35 15.42
N ASP A 706 4.52 -6.42 15.40
CA ASP A 706 3.12 -6.67 15.02
C ASP A 706 2.95 -7.06 13.54
N SER A 707 3.77 -6.56 12.61
CA SER A 707 3.68 -6.97 11.19
C SER A 707 3.94 -8.47 11.01
N LEU A 708 4.81 -9.05 11.84
CA LEU A 708 5.05 -10.50 11.87
C LEU A 708 4.00 -11.27 12.67
N ALA A 709 3.46 -10.68 13.74
CA ALA A 709 2.34 -11.26 14.48
C ALA A 709 1.05 -11.28 13.63
N ALA A 710 0.85 -10.28 12.76
CA ALA A 710 -0.25 -10.20 11.81
C ALA A 710 -0.17 -11.30 10.74
N PHE A 711 1.02 -11.55 10.18
CA PHE A 711 1.26 -12.68 9.27
C PHE A 711 0.86 -14.03 9.88
N LEU A 712 1.20 -14.27 11.16
CA LEU A 712 0.73 -15.46 11.87
C LEU A 712 -0.80 -15.41 12.11
N SER A 713 -1.33 -14.24 12.49
CA SER A 713 -2.76 -14.04 12.75
C SER A 713 -3.63 -14.34 11.54
N LEU A 714 -3.25 -13.91 10.33
CA LEU A 714 -4.03 -14.16 9.11
C LEU A 714 -4.24 -15.66 8.87
N GLY A 715 -3.19 -16.46 9.03
CA GLY A 715 -3.25 -17.92 8.94
C GLY A 715 -4.02 -18.56 10.09
N ASN A 716 -3.81 -18.10 11.32
CA ASN A 716 -4.48 -18.63 12.52
C ASN A 716 -6.00 -18.34 12.50
N GLN A 717 -6.43 -17.15 12.07
CA GLN A 717 -7.83 -16.79 11.87
C GLN A 717 -8.47 -17.65 10.76
N PHE A 718 -7.78 -17.84 9.64
CA PHE A 718 -8.24 -18.68 8.52
C PHE A 718 -8.40 -20.14 8.94
N HIS A 719 -7.45 -20.69 9.71
CA HIS A 719 -7.55 -22.02 10.29
C HIS A 719 -8.75 -22.13 11.25
N ASN A 720 -8.94 -21.15 12.14
CA ASN A 720 -10.01 -21.15 13.12
C ASN A 720 -11.41 -21.08 12.47
N ALA A 721 -11.55 -20.29 11.40
CA ALA A 721 -12.82 -20.11 10.70
C ALA A 721 -13.17 -21.27 9.74
N THR A 722 -12.17 -21.83 9.06
CA THR A 722 -12.41 -22.84 8.00
C THR A 722 -12.08 -24.28 8.39
N GLY A 723 -11.27 -24.47 9.44
CA GLY A 723 -10.60 -25.75 9.75
C GLY A 723 -9.47 -26.12 8.78
N SER A 724 -9.21 -25.32 7.74
CA SER A 724 -8.23 -25.64 6.69
C SER A 724 -6.80 -25.49 7.18
N THR A 725 -5.94 -26.38 6.69
CA THR A 725 -4.48 -26.37 6.89
C THR A 725 -3.74 -26.15 5.57
N GLU A 726 -4.44 -25.87 4.46
CA GLU A 726 -3.89 -25.78 3.10
C GLU A 726 -2.79 -24.72 2.95
N TYR A 727 -2.86 -23.64 3.72
CA TYR A 727 -1.88 -22.56 3.72
C TYR A 727 -0.50 -22.96 4.29
N LEU A 728 -0.42 -24.06 5.06
CA LEU A 728 0.80 -24.58 5.69
C LEU A 728 1.69 -25.30 4.67
N THR A 729 2.07 -24.58 3.63
CA THR A 729 2.94 -25.02 2.53
C THR A 729 4.42 -24.97 2.93
N ASP A 730 5.30 -25.63 2.18
CA ASP A 730 6.77 -25.52 2.35
C ASP A 730 7.27 -24.06 2.28
N ARG A 731 6.57 -23.21 1.50
CA ARG A 731 6.81 -21.76 1.48
C ARG A 731 6.42 -21.13 2.81
N TRP A 732 5.21 -21.39 3.30
CA TRP A 732 4.77 -20.85 4.59
C TRP A 732 5.64 -21.33 5.77
N TYR A 733 6.04 -22.60 5.82
CA TYR A 733 7.00 -23.09 6.84
C TYR A 733 8.37 -22.41 6.72
N LYS A 734 8.84 -22.09 5.51
CA LYS A 734 10.04 -21.26 5.34
C LYS A 734 9.84 -19.86 5.92
N ALA A 735 8.69 -19.22 5.67
CA ALA A 735 8.36 -17.92 6.25
C ALA A 735 8.35 -17.97 7.77
N LEU A 736 7.70 -18.99 8.38
CA LEU A 736 7.71 -19.23 9.82
C LEU A 736 9.15 -19.35 10.37
N ASN A 737 10.01 -20.15 9.76
CA ASN A 737 11.41 -20.27 10.19
C ASN A 737 12.14 -18.92 10.12
N THR A 738 11.91 -18.12 9.08
CA THR A 738 12.47 -16.77 8.96
C THR A 738 11.92 -15.80 10.02
N VAL A 739 10.66 -15.96 10.47
CA VAL A 739 10.14 -15.24 11.64
C VAL A 739 10.88 -15.67 12.90
N LEU A 740 10.97 -16.97 13.18
CA LEU A 740 11.61 -17.49 14.41
C LEU A 740 13.10 -17.09 14.50
N GLU A 741 13.85 -17.17 13.39
CA GLU A 741 15.24 -16.67 13.29
C GLU A 741 15.35 -15.17 13.60
N LEU A 742 14.35 -14.36 13.22
CA LEU A 742 14.28 -12.93 13.52
C LEU A 742 13.93 -12.68 14.99
N LEU A 743 12.98 -13.43 15.58
CA LEU A 743 12.64 -13.29 17.00
C LEU A 743 13.85 -13.61 17.90
N ASP A 744 14.67 -14.60 17.52
CA ASP A 744 15.92 -14.93 18.22
C ASP A 744 17.02 -13.85 18.04
N ALA A 745 16.99 -13.09 16.94
CA ALA A 745 17.90 -11.97 16.70
C ALA A 745 17.49 -10.70 17.45
N GLU A 746 16.22 -10.31 17.40
CA GLU A 746 15.72 -9.05 17.97
C GLU A 746 15.34 -9.18 19.46
N SER A 747 15.45 -10.38 20.05
CA SER A 747 15.51 -10.58 21.51
C SER A 747 16.93 -10.43 22.09
N GLN A 748 17.96 -10.20 21.27
CA GLN A 748 19.32 -9.97 21.77
C GLN A 748 19.44 -8.59 22.48
N PRO A 749 20.09 -8.53 23.65
CA PRO A 749 20.30 -7.28 24.38
C PRO A 749 21.36 -6.41 23.71
N THR A 750 21.36 -5.10 23.99
CA THR A 750 22.39 -4.19 23.49
C THR A 750 23.78 -4.49 24.07
N PHE A 751 23.84 -5.13 25.24
CA PHE A 751 25.09 -5.53 25.89
C PHE A 751 25.05 -6.98 26.40
N ASP A 752 26.11 -7.73 26.13
CA ASP A 752 26.22 -9.16 26.48
C ASP A 752 26.44 -9.40 27.99
N THR A 753 26.70 -10.65 28.38
CA THR A 753 27.04 -11.01 29.77
C THR A 753 28.31 -10.29 30.27
N ASN A 754 29.27 -10.01 29.39
CA ASN A 754 30.55 -9.34 29.66
C ASN A 754 30.49 -7.81 29.57
N GLY A 755 29.36 -7.21 29.19
CA GLY A 755 29.20 -5.77 28.97
C GLY A 755 29.72 -5.27 27.61
N GLN A 756 29.97 -6.16 26.66
CA GLN A 756 30.34 -5.82 25.28
C GLN A 756 29.10 -5.50 24.45
N PHE A 757 29.20 -4.49 23.59
CA PHE A 757 28.12 -4.09 22.69
C PHE A 757 27.82 -5.20 21.68
N VAL A 758 26.55 -5.60 21.60
CA VAL A 758 26.02 -6.49 20.57
C VAL A 758 25.35 -5.60 19.52
N SER A 759 25.89 -5.60 18.30
CA SER A 759 25.30 -4.91 17.16
C SER A 759 23.93 -5.52 16.86
N ASN A 760 22.88 -4.71 16.70
CA ASN A 760 21.60 -5.24 16.29
C ASN A 760 21.66 -5.73 14.83
N VAL A 761 20.80 -6.69 14.47
CA VAL A 761 20.72 -7.13 13.06
C VAL A 761 20.00 -6.08 12.24
N TYR A 762 18.88 -5.56 12.76
CA TYR A 762 18.17 -4.44 12.16
C TYR A 762 18.75 -3.08 12.59
N THR A 763 18.99 -2.19 11.63
CA THR A 763 19.17 -0.75 11.88
C THR A 763 18.48 0.09 10.82
N PHE A 764 17.97 1.28 11.20
CA PHE A 764 17.22 2.17 10.31
C PHE A 764 17.50 3.65 10.58
N GLN A 765 17.81 4.41 9.52
CA GLN A 765 17.88 5.88 9.56
C GLN A 765 17.15 6.51 8.36
N ARG A 766 16.32 7.53 8.61
CA ARG A 766 15.63 8.34 7.57
C ARG A 766 16.11 9.78 7.57
N GLN A 767 16.19 10.42 6.40
CA GLN A 767 16.47 11.87 6.30
C GLN A 767 15.22 12.71 6.57
N THR A 768 14.81 12.79 7.83
CA THR A 768 13.59 13.45 8.33
C THR A 768 13.88 14.62 9.29
N THR A 769 12.83 15.39 9.61
CA THR A 769 12.79 16.36 10.73
C THR A 769 11.87 15.91 11.88
N LEU A 770 11.14 14.82 11.72
CA LEU A 770 10.25 14.25 12.74
C LEU A 770 11.01 13.21 13.58
N GLY A 771 10.86 13.28 14.90
CA GLY A 771 11.58 12.39 15.83
C GLY A 771 11.13 10.93 15.77
N THR A 772 9.86 10.68 15.43
CA THR A 772 9.29 9.32 15.29
C THR A 772 9.69 8.62 13.98
N GLU A 773 10.14 9.38 12.98
CA GLU A 773 10.43 8.85 11.64
C GLU A 773 11.84 8.26 11.49
N THR A 774 12.64 8.18 12.55
CA THR A 774 14.00 7.61 12.51
C THR A 774 14.48 7.14 13.88
N LEU A 775 15.31 6.10 13.91
CA LEU A 775 15.85 5.56 15.17
C LEU A 775 17.07 6.36 15.66
N THR A 776 17.30 6.30 16.98
CA THR A 776 18.44 6.89 17.68
C THR A 776 19.73 6.06 17.47
N LEU A 777 20.85 6.53 18.04
CA LEU A 777 22.15 5.83 18.08
C LEU A 777 22.67 5.32 16.72
N THR A 778 22.51 6.13 15.66
CA THR A 778 22.90 5.78 14.27
C THR A 778 22.05 4.69 13.62
N GLY A 779 20.86 4.42 14.16
CA GLY A 779 19.89 3.49 13.61
C GLY A 779 19.64 2.25 14.47
N GLU A 780 20.35 2.07 15.58
CA GLU A 780 20.19 0.93 16.51
C GLU A 780 18.94 1.05 17.40
N GLY A 781 18.44 2.27 17.63
CA GLY A 781 17.44 2.55 18.65
C GLY A 781 18.05 2.75 20.05
N ASN A 782 17.20 2.86 21.08
CA ASN A 782 17.67 3.06 22.46
C ASN A 782 18.09 1.72 23.11
N PRO A 783 19.05 1.71 24.07
CA PRO A 783 19.61 0.47 24.61
C PRO A 783 18.60 -0.37 25.40
N LEU A 784 18.72 -1.70 25.25
CA LEU A 784 17.88 -2.71 25.90
C LEU A 784 18.70 -3.67 26.77
N ASN A 785 18.18 -3.97 27.95
CA ASN A 785 18.86 -4.83 28.92
C ASN A 785 18.69 -6.33 28.62
N LYS A 786 19.57 -7.14 29.20
CA LYS A 786 19.58 -8.61 29.07
C LYS A 786 18.66 -9.31 30.07
N GLY A 787 18.12 -10.46 29.64
CA GLY A 787 17.37 -11.37 30.51
C GLY A 787 15.89 -11.04 30.72
N THR A 788 15.31 -10.13 29.92
CA THR A 788 13.85 -9.88 29.89
C THR A 788 13.08 -11.02 29.23
N GLY A 789 13.61 -11.60 28.15
CA GLY A 789 12.88 -12.55 27.29
C GLY A 789 11.87 -11.89 26.34
N LEU A 790 11.81 -10.55 26.33
CA LEU A 790 11.03 -9.76 25.39
C LEU A 790 11.80 -9.58 24.07
N ILE A 791 11.05 -9.27 23.01
CA ILE A 791 11.55 -9.04 21.65
C ILE A 791 11.45 -7.55 21.34
N ARG A 792 12.46 -6.98 20.68
CA ARG A 792 12.47 -5.58 20.24
C ARG A 792 11.36 -5.34 19.21
N SER A 793 10.72 -4.17 19.27
CA SER A 793 10.06 -3.56 18.11
C SER A 793 10.72 -2.20 17.88
N ALA A 794 11.18 -1.93 16.66
CA ALA A 794 11.84 -0.66 16.35
C ALA A 794 10.83 0.45 16.11
N PHE A 795 9.69 0.10 15.49
CA PHE A 795 8.55 0.96 15.27
C PHE A 795 7.27 0.33 15.85
N ARG A 796 6.19 1.12 15.83
CA ARG A 796 4.85 0.81 16.36
C ARG A 796 3.85 0.54 15.23
N PRO A 797 2.65 0.03 15.53
CA PRO A 797 1.49 -0.02 14.63
C PRO A 797 1.03 1.33 14.02
N SER A 798 1.54 2.46 14.52
CA SER A 798 1.39 3.81 13.93
C SER A 798 2.51 4.15 12.93
N ASP A 799 3.37 3.18 12.58
CA ASP A 799 4.64 3.35 11.88
C ASP A 799 5.61 4.37 12.57
N ASP A 800 5.38 4.77 13.83
CA ASP A 800 6.28 5.64 14.62
C ASP A 800 7.35 4.83 15.37
N ALA A 801 8.56 5.38 15.52
CA ALA A 801 9.63 4.78 16.30
C ALA A 801 9.25 4.62 17.79
N THR A 802 9.66 3.49 18.39
CA THR A 802 9.51 3.26 19.83
C THR A 802 10.45 4.15 20.65
N ILE A 803 10.02 4.57 21.85
CA ILE A 803 10.89 5.30 22.79
C ILE A 803 11.75 4.29 23.55
N LEU A 804 11.15 3.22 24.07
CA LEU A 804 11.86 2.07 24.63
C LEU A 804 11.48 0.80 23.86
N GLY A 805 12.49 0.09 23.33
CA GLY A 805 12.30 -0.92 22.29
C GLY A 805 11.60 -2.23 22.71
N PHE A 806 11.48 -2.55 24.01
CA PHE A 806 10.60 -3.65 24.44
C PHE A 806 9.16 -3.13 24.55
N PHE A 807 8.50 -3.04 23.40
CA PHE A 807 7.13 -2.55 23.26
C PHE A 807 6.12 -3.67 23.60
N ILE A 808 5.27 -3.45 24.61
CA ILE A 808 4.53 -4.53 25.29
C ILE A 808 3.37 -5.12 24.46
N PRO A 809 2.46 -4.33 23.85
CA PRO A 809 1.35 -4.85 23.03
C PRO A 809 1.72 -5.85 21.92
N PRO A 810 2.74 -5.65 21.07
CA PRO A 810 3.09 -6.64 20.05
C PRO A 810 3.82 -7.86 20.63
N ASN A 811 4.51 -7.74 21.77
CA ASN A 811 5.05 -8.90 22.49
C ASN A 811 3.90 -9.78 23.02
N ALA A 812 2.85 -9.16 23.57
CA ALA A 812 1.62 -9.85 23.97
C ALA A 812 0.91 -10.50 22.77
N MET A 813 0.75 -9.78 21.65
CA MET A 813 0.17 -10.33 20.41
C MET A 813 0.97 -11.52 19.88
N MET A 814 2.30 -11.40 19.78
CA MET A 814 3.18 -12.46 19.31
C MET A 814 3.09 -13.71 20.20
N ALA A 815 2.99 -13.56 21.52
CA ALA A 815 2.82 -14.68 22.44
C ALA A 815 1.52 -15.46 22.16
N VAL A 816 0.40 -14.78 21.89
CA VAL A 816 -0.87 -15.44 21.49
C VAL A 816 -0.72 -16.13 20.14
N GLN A 817 -0.16 -15.44 19.14
CA GLN A 817 -0.13 -15.95 17.78
C GLN A 817 0.82 -17.14 17.61
N LEU A 818 1.96 -17.19 18.32
CA LEU A 818 2.81 -18.39 18.38
C LEU A 818 2.06 -19.60 18.97
N GLY A 819 1.26 -19.39 20.03
CA GLY A 819 0.44 -20.44 20.65
C GLY A 819 -0.66 -20.95 19.71
N LYS A 820 -1.37 -20.05 19.02
CA LYS A 820 -2.37 -20.40 18.00
C LYS A 820 -1.73 -21.14 16.82
N THR A 821 -0.56 -20.71 16.36
CA THR A 821 0.20 -21.35 15.28
C THR A 821 0.62 -22.78 15.66
N ALA A 822 1.07 -23.01 16.89
CA ALA A 822 1.38 -24.36 17.36
C ALA A 822 0.18 -25.32 17.26
N ASN A 823 -1.02 -24.83 17.59
CA ASN A 823 -2.25 -25.61 17.49
C ASN A 823 -2.64 -25.90 16.03
N ALA A 824 -2.49 -24.94 15.11
CA ALA A 824 -2.75 -25.16 13.69
C ALA A 824 -1.78 -26.19 13.06
N VAL A 825 -0.48 -26.11 13.40
CA VAL A 825 0.53 -27.08 12.98
C VAL A 825 0.28 -28.47 13.58
N GLU A 826 -0.20 -28.56 14.83
CA GLU A 826 -0.62 -29.81 15.46
C GLU A 826 -1.84 -30.43 14.75
N LYS A 827 -2.85 -29.62 14.39
CA LYS A 827 -4.01 -30.08 13.59
C LYS A 827 -3.63 -30.54 12.19
N ALA A 828 -2.55 -29.99 11.62
CA ALA A 828 -2.00 -30.44 10.35
C ALA A 828 -1.14 -31.72 10.43
N GLY A 829 -0.83 -32.21 11.64
CA GLY A 829 0.08 -33.34 11.84
C GLY A 829 1.56 -32.98 11.58
N GLY A 830 1.95 -31.73 11.81
CA GLY A 830 3.32 -31.24 11.66
C GLY A 830 4.31 -31.78 12.71
N ASP A 831 5.57 -31.31 12.65
CA ASP A 831 6.63 -31.79 13.54
C ASP A 831 6.36 -31.43 15.00
N VAL A 832 6.30 -32.45 15.85
CA VAL A 832 6.16 -32.35 17.31
C VAL A 832 7.25 -31.47 17.93
N ASN A 833 8.46 -31.44 17.36
CA ASN A 833 9.53 -30.56 17.85
C ASN A 833 9.19 -29.07 17.62
N LEU A 834 8.69 -28.73 16.43
CA LEU A 834 8.26 -27.37 16.08
C LEU A 834 7.03 -26.95 16.92
N ILE A 835 6.04 -27.84 17.10
CA ILE A 835 4.86 -27.59 17.93
C ILE A 835 5.26 -27.28 19.39
N ASN A 836 6.24 -28.02 19.92
CA ASN A 836 6.76 -27.77 21.27
C ASN A 836 7.58 -26.48 21.36
N ASP A 837 8.43 -26.18 20.38
CA ASP A 837 9.20 -24.92 20.35
C ASP A 837 8.28 -23.70 20.30
N LEU A 838 7.27 -23.71 19.43
CA LEU A 838 6.26 -22.65 19.35
C LEU A 838 5.50 -22.46 20.68
N ARG A 839 5.10 -23.55 21.35
CA ARG A 839 4.45 -23.50 22.68
C ARG A 839 5.37 -22.96 23.78
N ILE A 840 6.65 -23.36 23.77
CA ILE A 840 7.65 -22.86 24.73
C ILE A 840 7.89 -21.37 24.51
N ARG A 841 8.07 -20.93 23.26
CA ARG A 841 8.25 -19.51 22.91
C ARG A 841 7.02 -18.67 23.31
N ALA A 842 5.81 -19.14 23.01
CA ALA A 842 4.56 -18.50 23.40
C ALA A 842 4.45 -18.29 24.92
N ASN A 843 4.72 -19.35 25.70
CA ASN A 843 4.64 -19.30 27.16
C ASN A 843 5.74 -18.40 27.76
N ASN A 844 7.00 -18.57 27.33
CA ASN A 844 8.12 -17.74 27.80
C ASN A 844 7.88 -16.25 27.54
N LEU A 845 7.32 -15.90 26.37
CA LEU A 845 7.04 -14.51 26.00
C LEU A 845 5.85 -13.93 26.78
N ARG A 846 4.82 -14.75 27.05
CA ARG A 846 3.70 -14.40 27.94
C ARG A 846 4.16 -14.15 29.38
N GLU A 847 5.02 -15.02 29.92
CA GLU A 847 5.66 -14.84 31.22
C GLU A 847 6.54 -13.58 31.26
N ALA A 848 7.30 -13.30 30.20
CA ALA A 848 8.11 -12.09 30.08
C ALA A 848 7.25 -10.81 30.09
N VAL A 849 6.14 -10.78 29.36
CA VAL A 849 5.19 -9.65 29.37
C VAL A 849 4.58 -9.46 30.75
N GLN A 850 4.15 -10.53 31.43
CA GLN A 850 3.60 -10.44 32.78
C GLN A 850 4.65 -9.97 33.81
N LYS A 851 5.89 -10.47 33.72
CA LYS A 851 6.95 -10.21 34.69
C LYS A 851 7.62 -8.84 34.55
N TYR A 852 7.73 -8.32 33.33
CA TYR A 852 8.46 -7.07 33.04
C TYR A 852 7.58 -5.95 32.50
N GLY A 853 6.46 -6.29 31.85
CA GLY A 853 5.50 -5.31 31.34
C GLY A 853 4.55 -4.75 32.40
N ILE A 854 4.30 -5.49 33.50
CA ILE A 854 3.50 -4.99 34.64
C ILE A 854 4.38 -4.15 35.56
N VAL A 855 3.94 -2.93 35.85
CA VAL A 855 4.64 -1.93 36.68
C VAL A 855 3.65 -1.20 37.59
N ASN A 856 4.12 -0.69 38.73
CA ASN A 856 3.28 0.06 39.68
C ASN A 856 3.25 1.56 39.35
N HIS A 857 2.13 2.04 38.78
CA HIS A 857 1.87 3.47 38.57
C HIS A 857 1.51 4.18 39.89
N PRO A 858 2.13 5.34 40.24
CA PRO A 858 1.92 6.01 41.52
C PRO A 858 0.47 6.37 41.89
N ALA A 859 -0.40 6.57 40.91
CA ALA A 859 -1.81 6.96 41.12
C ALA A 859 -2.85 5.86 40.78
N TYR A 860 -2.44 4.78 40.11
CA TYR A 860 -3.38 3.73 39.65
C TYR A 860 -3.10 2.35 40.28
N GLY A 861 -1.86 2.06 40.69
CA GLY A 861 -1.45 0.72 41.12
C GLY A 861 -0.81 -0.06 39.98
N GLU A 862 -0.94 -1.39 39.99
CA GLU A 862 -0.36 -2.26 38.96
C GLU A 862 -1.06 -2.06 37.60
N VAL A 863 -0.27 -1.71 36.58
CA VAL A 863 -0.71 -1.50 35.20
C VAL A 863 0.31 -2.09 34.24
N TYR A 864 -0.09 -2.34 33.00
CA TYR A 864 0.86 -2.57 31.92
C TYR A 864 1.52 -1.25 31.49
N ALA A 865 2.85 -1.24 31.39
CA ALA A 865 3.59 -0.22 30.67
C ALA A 865 3.37 -0.38 29.16
N PHE A 866 3.41 0.73 28.42
CA PHE A 866 3.36 0.71 26.96
C PHE A 866 4.67 0.16 26.39
N GLU A 867 5.79 0.72 26.83
CA GLU A 867 7.16 0.41 26.41
C GLU A 867 8.10 0.35 27.62
N ILE A 868 9.09 -0.56 27.60
CA ILE A 868 10.14 -0.67 28.63
C ILE A 868 11.54 -0.86 28.02
N ASP A 869 12.60 -0.68 28.84
CA ASP A 869 14.00 -0.95 28.45
C ASP A 869 14.64 -2.17 29.14
N GLY A 870 13.99 -2.72 30.17
CA GLY A 870 14.54 -3.78 31.02
C GLY A 870 15.64 -3.34 32.01
N TYR A 871 16.05 -2.06 32.01
CA TYR A 871 16.87 -1.45 33.08
C TYR A 871 15.99 -0.87 34.20
N GLY A 872 14.72 -0.59 33.91
CA GLY A 872 13.72 -0.10 34.84
C GLY A 872 12.90 1.08 34.31
N SER A 873 13.29 1.65 33.17
CA SER A 873 12.51 2.70 32.50
C SER A 873 11.27 2.09 31.86
N HIS A 874 10.16 2.80 31.96
CA HIS A 874 8.85 2.41 31.46
C HIS A 874 8.06 3.64 31.02
N ILE A 875 7.23 3.51 29.99
CA ILE A 875 6.37 4.60 29.49
C ILE A 875 4.91 4.31 29.85
N PHE A 876 4.26 5.27 30.50
CA PHE A 876 2.81 5.29 30.71
C PHE A 876 2.12 6.12 29.62
N MET A 877 1.49 5.43 28.67
CA MET A 877 0.63 5.98 27.62
C MET A 877 -0.20 4.83 27.02
N ASP A 878 -1.05 5.14 26.05
CA ASP A 878 -1.43 4.17 25.01
C ASP A 878 -1.55 4.89 23.66
N ASP A 879 -1.51 4.12 22.59
CA ASP A 879 -1.67 4.57 21.20
C ASP A 879 -2.94 3.94 20.60
N ALA A 880 -3.50 4.55 19.55
CA ALA A 880 -4.74 4.08 18.96
C ALA A 880 -4.60 2.83 18.06
N ASN A 881 -3.40 2.56 17.55
CA ASN A 881 -3.19 1.54 16.54
C ASN A 881 -3.00 0.15 17.18
N ILE A 882 -3.71 -0.86 16.66
CA ILE A 882 -3.69 -2.23 17.20
C ILE A 882 -2.43 -2.96 16.68
N PRO A 883 -1.66 -3.67 17.53
CA PRO A 883 -1.83 -3.88 18.97
C PRO A 883 -1.49 -2.66 19.85
N SER A 884 -2.44 -2.31 20.73
CA SER A 884 -2.34 -1.31 21.81
C SER A 884 -2.65 -1.93 23.18
N LEU A 885 -2.40 -1.22 24.29
CA LEU A 885 -2.75 -1.72 25.64
C LEU A 885 -4.26 -1.88 25.81
N LEU A 886 -5.07 -0.96 25.28
CA LEU A 886 -6.52 -1.06 25.29
C LEU A 886 -7.00 -2.36 24.61
N SER A 887 -6.28 -2.83 23.58
CA SER A 887 -6.61 -4.00 22.77
C SER A 887 -6.20 -5.36 23.37
N LEU A 888 -5.53 -5.43 24.53
CA LEU A 888 -5.02 -6.71 25.05
C LEU A 888 -6.07 -7.85 25.16
N PRO A 889 -7.37 -7.60 25.47
CA PRO A 889 -8.41 -8.62 25.40
C PRO A 889 -8.91 -8.92 23.98
N TYR A 890 -8.93 -7.93 23.08
CA TYR A 890 -9.22 -8.14 21.65
C TYR A 890 -8.18 -9.08 21.02
N LEU A 891 -6.93 -9.00 21.48
CA LEU A 891 -5.82 -9.86 21.06
C LEU A 891 -5.82 -11.24 21.74
N GLU A 892 -6.79 -11.56 22.60
CA GLU A 892 -6.83 -12.77 23.46
C GLU A 892 -5.57 -12.93 24.34
N PHE A 893 -4.93 -11.83 24.74
CA PHE A 893 -3.79 -11.90 25.67
C PHE A 893 -4.24 -12.03 27.13
N VAL A 894 -5.27 -11.30 27.54
CA VAL A 894 -5.89 -11.36 28.88
C VAL A 894 -7.41 -11.30 28.76
N GLU A 895 -8.12 -11.80 29.77
CA GLU A 895 -9.57 -11.63 29.84
C GLU A 895 -9.94 -10.15 30.06
N ALA A 896 -11.12 -9.75 29.60
CA ALA A 896 -11.57 -8.36 29.71
C ALA A 896 -11.82 -7.89 31.16
N ASP A 897 -11.92 -8.81 32.13
CA ASP A 897 -12.08 -8.54 33.56
C ASP A 897 -10.77 -8.70 34.37
N ASP A 898 -9.62 -8.94 33.73
CA ASP A 898 -8.32 -9.00 34.41
C ASP A 898 -8.05 -7.68 35.19
N PRO A 899 -7.63 -7.76 36.47
CA PRO A 899 -7.54 -6.58 37.33
C PRO A 899 -6.42 -5.62 36.92
N VAL A 900 -5.33 -6.11 36.32
CA VAL A 900 -4.23 -5.26 35.83
C VAL A 900 -4.66 -4.62 34.51
N TYR A 901 -5.33 -5.36 33.62
CA TYR A 901 -5.95 -4.79 32.43
C TYR A 901 -6.98 -3.71 32.79
N GLN A 902 -7.91 -3.95 33.72
CA GLN A 902 -8.92 -2.95 34.11
C GLN A 902 -8.29 -1.70 34.72
N THR A 903 -7.25 -1.85 35.52
CA THR A 903 -6.49 -0.71 36.07
C THR A 903 -5.74 0.05 34.96
N THR A 904 -5.18 -0.66 33.98
CA THR A 904 -4.53 -0.09 32.79
C THR A 904 -5.56 0.63 31.90
N ARG A 905 -6.71 0.00 31.60
CA ARG A 905 -7.84 0.53 30.84
C ARG A 905 -8.30 1.86 31.42
N LYS A 906 -8.42 1.94 32.74
CA LYS A 906 -8.75 3.19 33.43
C LYS A 906 -7.68 4.27 33.18
N MET A 907 -6.40 3.96 33.44
CA MET A 907 -5.28 4.88 33.21
C MET A 907 -5.25 5.42 31.77
N ILE A 908 -5.42 4.55 30.77
CA ILE A 908 -5.25 4.92 29.36
C ILE A 908 -6.45 5.65 28.74
N LEU A 909 -7.59 5.65 29.43
CA LEU A 909 -8.82 6.37 29.08
C LEU A 909 -9.06 7.62 29.95
N GLU A 910 -8.09 8.00 30.79
CA GLU A 910 -8.10 9.23 31.59
C GLU A 910 -6.95 10.15 31.16
N ALA A 911 -7.22 11.45 30.95
CA ALA A 911 -6.22 12.42 30.47
C ALA A 911 -5.06 12.64 31.46
N ASP A 912 -5.28 12.38 32.76
CA ASP A 912 -4.25 12.41 33.80
C ASP A 912 -3.36 11.14 33.79
N GLY A 913 -3.76 10.08 33.06
CA GLY A 913 -3.05 8.80 32.96
C GLY A 913 -2.43 8.49 31.58
N ASN A 914 -2.94 9.08 30.50
CA ASN A 914 -2.37 8.93 29.15
C ASN A 914 -2.27 10.28 28.42
N PRO A 915 -1.05 10.74 28.04
CA PRO A 915 -0.86 12.00 27.33
C PRO A 915 -1.48 12.06 25.92
N TYR A 916 -1.89 10.91 25.37
CA TYR A 916 -2.61 10.82 24.09
C TYR A 916 -4.10 10.48 24.25
N TYR A 917 -4.67 10.48 25.46
CA TYR A 917 -6.13 10.49 25.62
C TYR A 917 -6.65 11.92 25.43
N LEU A 918 -7.11 12.21 24.21
CA LEU A 918 -7.51 13.55 23.80
C LEU A 918 -9.03 13.71 23.90
N SER A 919 -9.47 14.91 24.29
CA SER A 919 -10.89 15.25 24.46
C SER A 919 -11.11 16.73 24.11
N GLY A 920 -12.19 17.01 23.37
CA GLY A 920 -12.54 18.35 22.93
C GLY A 920 -14.04 18.51 22.66
N SER A 921 -14.43 19.59 21.99
CA SER A 921 -15.84 19.92 21.74
C SER A 921 -16.55 19.04 20.69
N ALA A 922 -15.80 18.26 19.91
CA ALA A 922 -16.29 17.49 18.77
C ALA A 922 -16.08 15.98 18.91
N PHE A 923 -14.97 15.54 19.50
CA PHE A 923 -14.61 14.13 19.63
C PHE A 923 -13.76 13.87 20.89
N ARG A 924 -13.68 12.60 21.31
CA ARG A 924 -12.76 12.12 22.36
C ARG A 924 -12.29 10.71 22.05
N GLY A 925 -11.07 10.37 22.47
CA GLY A 925 -10.47 9.05 22.27
C GLY A 925 -8.96 9.07 22.43
N ILE A 926 -8.32 7.93 22.18
CA ILE A 926 -6.85 7.85 22.13
C ILE A 926 -6.41 8.31 20.74
N GLY A 927 -5.34 9.12 20.69
CA GLY A 927 -4.62 9.50 19.48
C GLY A 927 -3.25 8.83 19.42
N GLY A 928 -2.25 9.59 18.99
CA GLY A 928 -0.85 9.14 18.97
C GLY A 928 0.08 10.26 18.50
N PRO A 929 1.41 10.10 18.62
CA PRO A 929 2.36 11.10 18.16
C PRO A 929 2.37 11.29 16.64
N HIS A 930 1.87 10.30 15.87
CA HIS A 930 1.81 10.32 14.41
C HIS A 930 1.15 11.58 13.82
N ILE A 931 -0.07 11.89 14.31
CA ILE A 931 -0.83 13.09 13.90
C ILE A 931 -0.66 14.22 14.94
N GLY A 932 -0.43 13.87 16.21
CA GLY A 932 -0.13 14.80 17.28
C GLY A 932 -1.30 15.15 18.21
N LEU A 933 -1.14 16.24 18.96
CA LEU A 933 -1.86 16.50 20.22
C LEU A 933 -3.31 17.00 20.07
N THR A 934 -3.88 17.00 18.86
CA THR A 934 -5.24 17.49 18.58
C THR A 934 -6.14 16.47 17.89
N ALA A 935 -5.62 15.31 17.46
CA ALA A 935 -6.37 14.35 16.65
C ALA A 935 -6.46 12.98 17.33
N ALA A 936 -7.68 12.56 17.67
CA ALA A 936 -7.97 11.23 18.23
C ALA A 936 -8.52 10.32 17.13
N TRP A 937 -8.21 9.02 17.24
CA TRP A 937 -8.48 8.06 16.17
C TRP A 937 -9.78 7.29 16.46
N PRO A 938 -10.73 7.18 15.50
CA PRO A 938 -11.94 6.38 15.65
C PRO A 938 -11.68 4.93 16.06
N MET A 939 -10.56 4.35 15.62
CA MET A 939 -10.14 2.99 15.99
C MET A 939 -10.05 2.80 17.51
N SER A 940 -9.54 3.79 18.27
CA SER A 940 -9.47 3.69 19.74
C SER A 940 -10.84 3.48 20.38
N ARG A 941 -11.88 4.11 19.83
CA ARG A 941 -13.27 4.00 20.30
C ARG A 941 -13.88 2.66 19.89
N LEU A 942 -13.53 2.14 18.71
CA LEU A 942 -13.95 0.80 18.28
C LEU A 942 -13.33 -0.29 19.17
N VAL A 943 -12.04 -0.21 19.50
CA VAL A 943 -11.40 -1.11 20.46
C VAL A 943 -12.02 -0.93 21.85
N GLN A 944 -12.28 0.30 22.29
CA GLN A 944 -12.95 0.59 23.57
C GLN A 944 -14.31 -0.12 23.67
N ALA A 945 -15.11 -0.12 22.59
CA ALA A 945 -16.36 -0.87 22.51
C ALA A 945 -16.14 -2.39 22.52
N GLN A 946 -15.24 -2.92 21.68
CA GLN A 946 -15.00 -4.37 21.58
C GLN A 946 -14.44 -4.99 22.88
N THR A 947 -13.86 -4.18 23.76
CA THR A 947 -13.25 -4.59 25.04
C THR A 947 -14.03 -4.09 26.27
N SER A 948 -15.25 -3.56 26.07
CA SER A 948 -16.14 -3.15 27.17
C SER A 948 -17.15 -4.23 27.53
N ASN A 949 -17.64 -4.17 28.76
CA ASN A 949 -18.82 -4.90 29.22
C ASN A 949 -20.02 -4.00 29.57
N ASP A 950 -19.88 -2.68 29.43
CA ASP A 950 -20.94 -1.70 29.69
C ASP A 950 -21.64 -1.28 28.39
N ASP A 951 -22.93 -1.60 28.29
CA ASP A 951 -23.82 -1.23 27.20
C ASP A 951 -23.78 0.29 26.88
N ALA A 952 -23.63 1.14 27.90
CA ALA A 952 -23.55 2.59 27.73
C ALA A 952 -22.22 3.03 27.11
N GLU A 953 -21.10 2.44 27.53
CA GLU A 953 -19.77 2.70 26.94
C GLU A 953 -19.69 2.20 25.50
N ILE A 954 -20.26 1.02 25.21
CA ILE A 954 -20.32 0.42 23.87
C ILE A 954 -21.05 1.35 22.90
N ILE A 955 -22.27 1.77 23.25
CA ILE A 955 -23.09 2.58 22.34
C ILE A 955 -22.60 4.04 22.23
N ASP A 956 -22.05 4.63 23.30
CA ASP A 956 -21.35 5.93 23.27
C ASP A 956 -20.10 5.90 22.37
N SER A 957 -19.41 4.75 22.31
CA SER A 957 -18.24 4.54 21.47
C SER A 957 -18.59 4.35 20.00
N ILE A 958 -19.60 3.55 19.68
CA ILE A 958 -20.13 3.40 18.32
C ILE A 958 -20.69 4.74 17.81
N ASN A 959 -21.53 5.41 18.60
CA ASN A 959 -22.15 6.68 18.20
C ASN A 959 -21.11 7.79 17.98
N ALA A 960 -20.02 7.83 18.77
CA ALA A 960 -18.93 8.78 18.51
C ALA A 960 -18.35 8.60 17.09
N VAL A 961 -18.09 7.35 16.68
CA VAL A 961 -17.54 7.03 15.35
C VAL A 961 -18.56 7.37 14.26
N VAL A 962 -19.82 6.94 14.38
CA VAL A 962 -20.90 7.24 13.43
C VAL A 962 -21.06 8.75 13.21
N ASN A 963 -21.06 9.54 14.30
CA ASN A 963 -21.17 11.00 14.24
C ASN A 963 -19.95 11.67 13.56
N SER A 964 -18.75 11.09 13.68
CA SER A 964 -17.54 11.60 13.03
C SER A 964 -17.39 11.21 11.55
N SER A 965 -18.06 10.14 11.13
CA SER A 965 -18.03 9.58 9.77
C SER A 965 -18.89 10.36 8.78
N LEU A 966 -18.79 11.70 8.75
CA LEU A 966 -19.66 12.58 7.95
C LEU A 966 -19.60 12.33 6.43
N LEU A 967 -18.50 11.77 5.92
CA LEU A 967 -18.37 11.32 4.52
C LEU A 967 -18.84 9.88 4.29
N GLY A 968 -19.44 9.21 5.28
CA GLY A 968 -19.97 7.85 5.15
C GLY A 968 -18.90 6.74 5.21
N LEU A 969 -17.67 7.06 5.63
CA LEU A 969 -16.57 6.13 5.89
C LEU A 969 -15.93 6.46 7.25
N VAL A 970 -15.17 5.52 7.80
CA VAL A 970 -14.35 5.75 9.00
C VAL A 970 -12.99 6.29 8.59
N HIS A 971 -12.62 7.43 9.16
CA HIS A 971 -11.34 8.11 8.94
C HIS A 971 -10.26 7.59 9.88
N GLU A 972 -9.00 7.94 9.60
CA GLU A 972 -7.85 7.61 10.44
C GLU A 972 -7.86 8.38 11.77
N SER A 973 -7.95 9.71 11.71
CA SER A 973 -8.04 10.56 12.90
C SER A 973 -9.04 11.71 12.71
N ILE A 974 -9.58 12.21 13.81
CA ILE A 974 -10.55 13.32 13.89
C ILE A 974 -10.00 14.37 14.85
N ASN A 975 -10.00 15.64 14.44
CA ASN A 975 -9.64 16.75 15.33
C ASN A 975 -10.68 16.86 16.46
N VAL A 976 -10.22 16.76 17.71
CA VAL A 976 -11.12 16.68 18.89
C VAL A 976 -11.98 17.93 19.10
N ASN A 977 -11.64 19.06 18.48
CA ASN A 977 -12.43 20.29 18.53
C ASN A 977 -13.19 20.60 17.23
N ASN A 978 -12.84 19.97 16.10
CA ASN A 978 -13.49 20.20 14.80
C ASN A 978 -13.73 18.90 14.03
N ILE A 979 -14.98 18.43 14.01
CA ILE A 979 -15.38 17.15 13.40
C ILE A 979 -15.20 17.09 11.87
N THR A 980 -15.02 18.23 11.19
CA THR A 980 -14.76 18.27 9.73
C THR A 980 -13.28 18.30 9.37
N ASP A 981 -12.38 18.28 10.36
CA ASP A 981 -10.93 18.19 10.19
C ASP A 981 -10.48 16.78 10.59
N TYR A 982 -9.98 16.02 9.63
CA TYR A 982 -9.71 14.58 9.74
C TYR A 982 -8.61 14.15 8.76
N THR A 983 -7.95 13.02 9.06
CA THR A 983 -6.95 12.42 8.17
C THR A 983 -7.49 11.18 7.46
N ARG A 984 -7.02 10.96 6.22
CA ARG A 984 -7.30 9.83 5.31
C ARG A 984 -8.81 9.51 5.12
N PRO A 985 -9.45 10.04 4.05
CA PRO A 985 -10.86 9.75 3.74
C PRO A 985 -11.11 8.28 3.34
N TRP A 986 -10.07 7.54 2.98
CA TRP A 986 -10.12 6.13 2.62
C TRP A 986 -9.09 5.33 3.43
N PHE A 987 -9.51 4.82 4.58
CA PHE A 987 -8.71 3.94 5.42
C PHE A 987 -9.44 2.62 5.68
N SER A 988 -9.10 1.61 4.88
CA SER A 988 -9.89 0.38 4.78
C SER A 988 -9.83 -0.50 6.04
N TRP A 989 -8.73 -0.44 6.79
CA TRP A 989 -8.59 -1.11 8.09
C TRP A 989 -9.61 -0.56 9.10
N ALA A 990 -9.73 0.76 9.25
CA ALA A 990 -10.71 1.36 10.16
C ALA A 990 -12.17 1.01 9.77
N ASN A 991 -12.47 0.90 8.47
CA ASN A 991 -13.76 0.43 7.97
C ASN A 991 -14.02 -1.06 8.30
N SER A 992 -13.03 -1.94 8.12
CA SER A 992 -13.13 -3.37 8.51
C SER A 992 -13.30 -3.54 10.03
N LEU A 993 -12.53 -2.79 10.85
CA LEU A 993 -12.65 -2.79 12.32
C LEU A 993 -14.04 -2.31 12.77
N PHE A 994 -14.59 -1.27 12.12
CA PHE A 994 -15.96 -0.82 12.40
C PHE A 994 -16.98 -1.92 12.12
N ALA A 995 -16.90 -2.57 10.95
CA ALA A 995 -17.80 -3.64 10.57
C ALA A 995 -17.72 -4.83 11.54
N GLN A 996 -16.51 -5.23 11.95
CA GLN A 996 -16.29 -6.25 12.96
C GLN A 996 -16.92 -5.87 14.32
N THR A 997 -16.74 -4.63 14.79
CA THR A 997 -17.36 -4.13 16.03
C THR A 997 -18.89 -4.22 15.98
N ILE A 998 -19.51 -3.83 14.86
CA ILE A 998 -20.97 -3.93 14.69
C ILE A 998 -21.43 -5.39 14.60
N LEU A 999 -20.66 -6.28 13.96
CA LEU A 999 -20.98 -7.71 13.92
C LEU A 999 -20.88 -8.36 15.32
N LYS A 1000 -19.86 -8.02 16.11
CA LYS A 1000 -19.74 -8.48 17.51
C LYS A 1000 -20.94 -8.03 18.35
N VAL A 1001 -21.34 -6.77 18.26
CA VAL A 1001 -22.53 -6.26 18.98
C VAL A 1001 -23.83 -6.87 18.45
N ALA A 1002 -23.92 -7.16 17.14
CA ALA A 1002 -25.08 -7.84 16.55
C ALA A 1002 -25.25 -9.29 17.06
N GLU A 1003 -24.15 -9.96 17.41
CA GLU A 1003 -24.13 -11.30 17.98
C GLU A 1003 -24.35 -11.27 19.51
N GLU A 1004 -23.50 -10.55 20.25
CA GLU A 1004 -23.48 -10.58 21.72
C GLU A 1004 -24.53 -9.71 22.39
N ARG A 1005 -24.84 -8.54 21.81
CA ARG A 1005 -25.68 -7.48 22.42
C ARG A 1005 -26.67 -6.85 21.41
N PRO A 1006 -27.49 -7.67 20.72
CA PRO A 1006 -28.36 -7.22 19.63
C PRO A 1006 -29.32 -6.08 20.03
N HIS A 1007 -29.73 -6.03 21.31
CA HIS A 1007 -30.62 -5.02 21.88
C HIS A 1007 -30.07 -3.58 21.84
N LEU A 1008 -28.76 -3.40 21.58
CA LEU A 1008 -28.15 -2.07 21.45
C LEU A 1008 -28.31 -1.43 20.07
N ILE A 1009 -28.57 -2.23 19.03
CA ILE A 1009 -28.55 -1.78 17.62
C ILE A 1009 -29.74 -2.27 16.77
N PHE A 1010 -30.42 -3.34 17.19
CA PHE A 1010 -31.60 -3.90 16.52
C PHE A 1010 -32.90 -3.59 17.27
N ASP A 1011 -34.02 -3.78 16.58
CA ASP A 1011 -35.38 -3.71 17.13
C ASP A 1011 -35.76 -4.94 17.98
N SER A 1012 -34.83 -5.88 18.15
CA SER A 1012 -35.10 -7.24 18.60
C SER A 1012 -33.85 -7.89 19.21
N ASP A 1013 -34.01 -8.46 20.41
CA ASP A 1013 -32.97 -9.14 21.22
C ASP A 1013 -32.42 -10.45 20.59
N LYS A 1014 -32.68 -10.69 19.30
CA LYS A 1014 -32.23 -11.90 18.59
C LYS A 1014 -30.80 -11.69 18.05
N PRO A 1015 -29.82 -12.53 18.42
CA PRO A 1015 -28.47 -12.48 17.86
C PRO A 1015 -28.43 -12.55 16.32
N TYR A 1016 -27.36 -12.02 15.74
CA TYR A 1016 -26.93 -12.29 14.38
C TYR A 1016 -25.51 -12.84 14.37
N THR A 1017 -25.39 -14.17 14.32
CA THR A 1017 -24.13 -14.86 14.02
C THR A 1017 -23.86 -14.83 12.53
N VAL A 1018 -22.62 -14.55 12.12
CA VAL A 1018 -22.19 -14.60 10.71
C VAL A 1018 -22.22 -16.07 10.21
N PRO A 1019 -22.84 -16.40 9.07
CA PRO A 1019 -22.97 -17.79 8.60
C PRO A 1019 -21.62 -18.44 8.25
N SER A 1020 -21.17 -19.39 9.08
CA SER A 1020 -19.84 -20.02 9.05
C SER A 1020 -19.79 -21.43 8.48
#